data_AF-A0A0P0HIN9-F1
#
_entry.id   AF-A0A0P0HIN9-F1
#
_cell.length_a   1.000
_cell.length_b   1.000
_cell.length_c   1.000
_cell.angle_alpha   90.00
_cell.angle_beta   90.00
_cell.angle_gamma   90.00
#
_symmetry.space_group_name_H-M   'P 1'
#
loop_
_entity.id
_entity.type
_entity.pdbx_description
1 polymer ?
#
loop_
_entity_poly.entity_id
_entity_poly.type
_entity_poly.pdbx_seq_one_letter_code
_entity_poly.pdbx_strand_id
1 'polypeptide(L)'
;RQKLCLANLYPINFGKPTGNTENDISIKKNTLLIRLQMVAEREAYFLWKQYHKKTSTGSGAQGTIDDKKACCAIRSSFFDIGDIVKGTDLWDDPSKKYIDKTLNDLFKQELEDKEKTKKKKGKESEQKNIHIYPDQIKQARKQWWDYYESGNLKIKDKVWDAMQCGVTNALEELNKSGKDYSSIDCMKDINTNRNFYLVATPQFVRWLEEWSQQFCEEYTKYIGDVQSKCASGSGSNDCNNSGNSKNGGKNDCKDACTKYNDWITSKKTEWDGMKNYYEKIYLNKSSDLSPDGTDYDGINQPTAIKHLNIKCKETINGTKNCCYCKDVGKDSTKSPSSSPGTNDTPLDDMDKVVKKTDNKYKHYMQRCTKCYIQHIKDQISDIEKKLNEKKTKEEKKGEKQYAFTCENNGSNDTLCNKLTHDAKPEEAQKLKVPIDPDNTNGNRNKEKGTSMNCGGIPSNETDYKWKSKRENVYDWVNKLDDKIQIPPRRQKLCYDINGSNTQDELKYKLFRGAANDAYNIGIKYNEYKNHYGVKPCRALQYSFNDYKHIIIGTDNLEDQGKGTDNSIQTSLQNYNTSKGNSNDDKEKRKAFWEENKECVWNVMVCGYNKGKDVANAKQSNSKKVPDLNTQGGATNGICKMPNDTNTDQFLSWMQEWYEDYCYNKQKLYDEVKSKCETTTNDFKWRQK
;
A
#
# COMPACT_ATOMS: atom_id res chain seq x y z
N ARG A 1 20.66 -3.71 -18.18
CA ARG A 1 20.39 -2.31 -17.75
C ARG A 1 20.07 -2.05 -16.27
N GLN A 2 18.97 -2.55 -15.67
CA GLN A 2 18.52 -2.12 -14.31
C GLN A 2 19.51 -2.41 -13.17
N LYS A 3 20.30 -3.49 -13.31
CA LYS A 3 21.31 -3.91 -12.35
C LYS A 3 22.74 -3.51 -12.75
N LEU A 4 22.88 -2.68 -13.79
CA LEU A 4 24.18 -2.22 -14.28
C LEU A 4 24.96 -1.57 -13.12
N CYS A 5 26.23 -1.92 -12.98
CA CYS A 5 27.07 -1.50 -11.86
C CYS A 5 27.39 0.02 -11.85
N LEU A 6 26.44 0.88 -11.52
CA LEU A 6 26.62 2.35 -11.55
C LEU A 6 27.26 2.96 -10.30
N ALA A 7 27.74 2.15 -9.35
CA ALA A 7 28.20 2.61 -8.03
C ALA A 7 29.36 3.64 -8.08
N ASN A 8 30.18 3.61 -9.14
CA ASN A 8 31.25 4.61 -9.32
C ASN A 8 30.80 5.85 -10.12
N LEU A 9 29.57 5.84 -10.66
CA LEU A 9 28.96 6.93 -11.42
C LEU A 9 27.83 7.64 -10.64
N TYR A 10 27.38 7.10 -9.51
CA TYR A 10 26.30 7.68 -8.71
C TYR A 10 26.60 7.54 -7.21
N PRO A 11 27.10 8.59 -6.51
CA PRO A 11 27.50 9.91 -7.04
C PRO A 11 28.93 9.96 -7.61
N ILE A 12 29.18 10.87 -8.55
CA ILE A 12 30.54 11.17 -9.07
C ILE A 12 31.15 12.26 -8.19
N ASN A 13 32.25 11.94 -7.51
CA ASN A 13 33.07 12.94 -6.83
C ASN A 13 34.29 13.28 -7.70
N PHE A 14 34.35 14.54 -8.17
CA PHE A 14 35.43 15.08 -8.97
C PHE A 14 36.57 15.72 -8.14
N GLY A 15 36.46 15.74 -6.80
CA GLY A 15 37.44 16.39 -5.92
C GLY A 15 37.24 17.92 -5.82
N LYS A 16 38.16 18.60 -5.13
CA LYS A 16 38.13 20.08 -4.95
C LYS A 16 38.76 20.78 -6.17
N PRO A 17 38.18 21.90 -6.66
CA PRO A 17 38.73 22.65 -7.78
C PRO A 17 40.08 23.30 -7.40
N THR A 18 41.03 23.28 -8.32
CA THR A 18 42.42 23.77 -8.10
C THR A 18 42.62 25.25 -8.45
N GLY A 19 41.57 25.97 -8.85
CA GLY A 19 41.61 27.41 -9.15
C GLY A 19 42.06 27.79 -10.57
N ASN A 20 42.40 26.82 -11.44
CA ASN A 20 42.73 27.06 -12.85
C ASN A 20 41.79 26.24 -13.76
N THR A 21 40.93 26.91 -14.55
CA THR A 21 39.71 26.29 -15.13
C THR A 21 39.96 25.30 -16.28
N GLU A 22 40.97 25.52 -17.11
CA GLU A 22 41.28 24.62 -18.25
C GLU A 22 41.90 23.29 -17.79
N ASN A 23 42.73 23.33 -16.72
CA ASN A 23 43.24 22.12 -16.05
C ASN A 23 42.12 21.35 -15.31
N ASP A 24 41.07 22.02 -14.84
CA ASP A 24 39.99 21.41 -14.06
C ASP A 24 39.07 20.51 -14.92
N ILE A 25 38.72 20.90 -16.15
CA ILE A 25 37.86 20.08 -17.05
C ILE A 25 38.58 18.80 -17.48
N SER A 26 39.87 18.88 -17.81
CA SER A 26 40.68 17.71 -18.19
C SER A 26 40.77 16.70 -17.04
N ILE A 27 41.02 17.18 -15.81
CA ILE A 27 41.02 16.34 -14.61
C ILE A 27 39.65 15.68 -14.38
N LYS A 28 38.56 16.42 -14.55
CA LYS A 28 37.19 15.88 -14.44
C LYS A 28 36.91 14.79 -15.47
N LYS A 29 37.30 14.99 -16.74
CA LYS A 29 37.15 13.99 -17.80
C LYS A 29 37.99 12.74 -17.57
N ASN A 30 39.23 12.90 -17.07
CA ASN A 30 40.07 11.76 -16.69
C ASN A 30 39.46 10.99 -15.50
N THR A 31 38.95 11.71 -14.49
CA THR A 31 38.22 11.11 -13.37
C THR A 31 37.00 10.32 -13.84
N LEU A 32 36.23 10.88 -14.78
CA LEU A 32 35.08 10.22 -15.38
C LEU A 32 35.49 8.95 -16.13
N LEU A 33 36.55 9.00 -16.94
CA LEU A 33 37.08 7.84 -17.65
C LEU A 33 37.49 6.71 -16.68
N ILE A 34 38.25 7.01 -15.63
CA ILE A 34 38.66 6.02 -14.62
C ILE A 34 37.43 5.35 -14.00
N ARG A 35 36.42 6.14 -13.63
CA ARG A 35 35.18 5.62 -13.06
C ARG A 35 34.41 4.75 -14.05
N LEU A 36 34.34 5.13 -15.32
CA LEU A 36 33.73 4.31 -16.38
C LEU A 36 34.45 2.98 -16.56
N GLN A 37 35.79 2.97 -16.54
CA GLN A 37 36.58 1.74 -16.60
C GLN A 37 36.29 0.82 -15.40
N MET A 38 36.22 1.37 -14.19
CA MET A 38 35.85 0.60 -12.99
C MET A 38 34.43 0.02 -13.08
N VAL A 39 33.47 0.77 -13.62
CA VAL A 39 32.10 0.26 -13.84
C VAL A 39 32.11 -0.88 -14.86
N ALA A 40 32.78 -0.68 -15.98
CA ALA A 40 32.81 -1.63 -17.09
C ALA A 40 33.51 -2.94 -16.73
N GLU A 41 34.66 -2.86 -16.05
CA GLU A 41 35.40 -4.02 -15.53
C GLU A 41 34.52 -4.86 -14.59
N ARG A 42 33.93 -4.23 -13.58
CA ARG A 42 33.07 -4.92 -12.60
C ARG A 42 31.83 -5.53 -13.22
N GLU A 43 31.18 -4.79 -14.12
CA GLU A 43 30.01 -5.28 -14.84
C GLU A 43 30.34 -6.55 -15.63
N ALA A 44 31.42 -6.52 -16.42
CA ALA A 44 31.84 -7.68 -17.21
C ALA A 44 32.24 -8.87 -16.33
N TYR A 45 32.96 -8.61 -15.24
CA TYR A 45 33.31 -9.61 -14.25
C TYR A 45 32.08 -10.32 -13.66
N PHE A 46 31.07 -9.55 -13.21
CA PHE A 46 29.87 -10.14 -12.60
C PHE A 46 28.98 -10.86 -13.63
N LEU A 47 28.84 -10.31 -14.83
CA LEU A 47 28.11 -10.96 -15.92
C LEU A 47 28.74 -12.30 -16.27
N TRP A 48 30.07 -12.33 -16.46
CA TRP A 48 30.78 -13.57 -16.75
C TRP A 48 30.50 -14.63 -15.68
N LYS A 49 30.64 -14.27 -14.40
CA LYS A 49 30.36 -15.18 -13.28
C LYS A 49 28.90 -15.62 -13.25
N GLN A 50 27.95 -14.75 -13.59
CA GLN A 50 26.52 -15.09 -13.55
C GLN A 50 26.18 -16.23 -14.51
N TYR A 51 26.70 -16.18 -15.74
CA TYR A 51 26.49 -17.25 -16.73
C TYR A 51 27.25 -18.54 -16.39
N HIS A 52 28.25 -18.48 -15.52
CA HIS A 52 29.12 -19.60 -15.14
C HIS A 52 28.94 -20.11 -13.70
N LYS A 53 27.97 -19.59 -12.94
CA LYS A 53 27.76 -19.92 -11.51
C LYS A 53 27.23 -21.33 -11.24
N LYS A 54 27.05 -22.20 -12.25
CA LYS A 54 26.44 -23.54 -12.14
C LYS A 54 26.96 -24.58 -13.15
N THR A 55 28.22 -24.98 -13.10
CA THR A 55 28.64 -26.23 -13.77
C THR A 55 28.97 -27.31 -12.76
N SER A 56 27.92 -28.01 -12.28
CA SER A 56 28.06 -29.40 -11.88
C SER A 56 28.20 -30.23 -13.16
N THR A 57 29.38 -30.80 -13.40
CA THR A 57 29.62 -31.99 -14.23
C THR A 57 28.86 -32.09 -15.56
N GLY A 58 29.42 -31.58 -16.66
CA GLY A 58 28.92 -31.91 -18.01
C GLY A 58 29.65 -31.22 -19.17
N SER A 59 30.39 -32.02 -19.95
CA SER A 59 30.84 -31.85 -21.36
C SER A 59 31.27 -30.46 -21.87
N GLY A 60 32.44 -30.38 -22.51
CA GLY A 60 33.02 -29.15 -23.11
C GLY A 60 32.14 -28.39 -24.12
N ALA A 61 31.04 -28.96 -24.62
CA ALA A 61 30.07 -28.26 -25.47
C ALA A 61 29.20 -27.23 -24.71
N GLN A 62 28.82 -27.50 -23.45
CA GLN A 62 27.97 -26.61 -22.65
C GLN A 62 28.72 -25.34 -22.20
N GLY A 63 30.03 -25.45 -21.92
CA GLY A 63 30.86 -24.28 -21.62
C GLY A 63 30.92 -23.27 -22.76
N THR A 64 30.87 -23.73 -24.02
CA THR A 64 30.96 -22.84 -25.18
C THR A 64 29.69 -22.02 -25.44
N ILE A 65 28.50 -22.46 -25.01
CA ILE A 65 27.27 -21.67 -25.18
C ILE A 65 27.12 -20.64 -24.06
N ASP A 66 27.53 -20.97 -22.84
CA ASP A 66 27.50 -20.04 -21.70
C ASP A 66 28.52 -18.90 -21.89
N ASP A 67 29.71 -19.21 -22.43
CA ASP A 67 30.69 -18.20 -22.87
C ASP A 67 30.06 -17.21 -23.86
N LYS A 68 29.34 -17.72 -24.88
CA LYS A 68 28.69 -16.89 -25.90
C LYS A 68 27.57 -16.03 -25.34
N LYS A 69 26.75 -16.55 -24.43
CA LYS A 69 25.69 -15.77 -23.75
C LYS A 69 26.30 -14.67 -22.87
N ALA A 70 27.36 -14.99 -22.13
CA ALA A 70 28.10 -14.01 -21.35
C ALA A 70 28.65 -12.89 -22.24
N CYS A 71 29.30 -13.25 -23.35
CA CYS A 71 29.80 -12.29 -24.35
C CYS A 71 28.71 -11.35 -24.90
N CYS A 72 27.49 -11.86 -25.12
CA CYS A 72 26.36 -11.06 -25.56
C CYS A 72 25.89 -10.07 -24.48
N ALA A 73 25.74 -10.54 -23.23
CA ALA A 73 25.35 -9.68 -22.13
C ALA A 73 26.39 -8.57 -21.86
N ILE A 74 27.68 -8.90 -21.92
CA ILE A 74 28.77 -7.93 -21.77
C ILE A 74 28.71 -6.85 -22.86
N ARG A 75 28.46 -7.24 -24.11
CA ARG A 75 28.26 -6.28 -25.21
C ARG A 75 27.03 -5.42 -25.02
N SER A 76 25.90 -5.98 -24.60
CA SER A 76 24.71 -5.18 -24.26
C SER A 76 25.04 -4.14 -23.21
N SER A 77 25.70 -4.53 -22.11
CA SER A 77 26.11 -3.61 -21.05
C SER A 77 27.14 -2.57 -21.52
N PHE A 78 28.07 -2.93 -22.41
CA PHE A 78 29.01 -1.99 -23.04
C PHE A 78 28.28 -0.86 -23.75
N PHE A 79 27.28 -1.22 -24.56
CA PHE A 79 26.51 -0.23 -25.29
C PHE A 79 25.59 0.58 -24.38
N ASP A 80 24.99 -0.02 -23.35
CA ASP A 80 24.22 0.70 -22.33
C ASP A 80 25.07 1.77 -21.62
N ILE A 81 26.32 1.44 -21.25
CA ILE A 81 27.27 2.42 -20.69
C ILE A 81 27.53 3.55 -21.70
N GLY A 82 27.72 3.20 -22.98
CA GLY A 82 27.86 4.18 -24.04
C GLY A 82 26.65 5.11 -24.15
N ASP A 83 25.43 4.58 -24.05
CA ASP A 83 24.20 5.39 -24.11
C ASP A 83 24.07 6.32 -22.90
N ILE A 84 24.48 5.88 -21.72
CA ILE A 84 24.58 6.75 -20.53
C ILE A 84 25.57 7.88 -20.78
N VAL A 85 26.75 7.59 -21.32
CA VAL A 85 27.76 8.62 -21.61
C VAL A 85 27.25 9.60 -22.65
N LYS A 86 26.64 9.13 -23.73
CA LYS A 86 26.12 9.94 -24.84
C LYS A 86 24.85 10.73 -24.50
N GLY A 87 24.14 10.36 -23.43
CA GLY A 87 22.83 10.94 -23.09
C GLY A 87 21.71 10.42 -23.98
N THR A 88 21.80 9.17 -24.43
CA THR A 88 20.79 8.46 -25.24
C THR A 88 20.17 7.28 -24.51
N ASP A 89 20.46 7.12 -23.21
CA ASP A 89 19.91 6.05 -22.39
C ASP A 89 18.42 6.29 -22.08
N LEU A 90 17.60 5.29 -22.37
CA LEU A 90 16.14 5.28 -22.27
C LEU A 90 15.64 4.99 -20.84
N TRP A 91 16.51 4.49 -19.94
CA TRP A 91 16.13 4.10 -18.59
C TRP A 91 16.02 5.31 -17.64
N ASP A 92 14.80 5.76 -17.31
CA ASP A 92 14.58 6.92 -16.44
C ASP A 92 14.44 6.55 -14.95
N ASP A 93 15.49 6.83 -14.18
CA ASP A 93 15.50 6.70 -12.72
C ASP A 93 16.27 7.85 -12.04
N PRO A 94 16.27 7.94 -10.69
CA PRO A 94 17.03 8.99 -9.99
C PRO A 94 18.53 9.00 -10.31
N SER A 95 19.12 7.84 -10.61
CA SER A 95 20.55 7.73 -10.96
C SER A 95 20.84 8.36 -12.32
N LYS A 96 19.99 8.11 -13.33
CA LYS A 96 20.08 8.77 -14.65
C LYS A 96 19.99 10.27 -14.51
N LYS A 97 19.00 10.79 -13.78
CA LYS A 97 18.80 12.24 -13.60
C LYS A 97 20.05 12.93 -13.03
N TYR A 98 20.68 12.30 -12.04
CA TYR A 98 21.94 12.79 -11.48
C TYR A 98 23.08 12.70 -12.51
N ILE A 99 23.30 11.53 -13.10
CA ILE A 99 24.40 11.30 -14.04
C ILE A 99 24.29 12.24 -15.24
N ASP A 100 23.11 12.35 -15.84
CA ASP A 100 22.88 13.25 -16.98
C ASP A 100 23.08 14.71 -16.60
N LYS A 101 22.61 15.15 -15.42
CA LYS A 101 22.88 16.51 -14.96
C LYS A 101 24.39 16.75 -14.81
N THR A 102 25.08 15.85 -14.11
CA THR A 102 26.53 15.94 -13.87
C THR A 102 27.33 15.96 -15.18
N LEU A 103 26.99 15.10 -16.14
CA LEU A 103 27.65 15.08 -17.44
C LEU A 103 27.28 16.32 -18.28
N ASN A 104 26.02 16.72 -18.30
CA ASN A 104 25.59 17.91 -19.02
C ASN A 104 26.30 19.16 -18.50
N ASP A 105 26.42 19.33 -17.19
CA ASP A 105 27.13 20.45 -16.58
C ASP A 105 28.63 20.45 -16.97
N LEU A 106 29.28 19.28 -16.94
CA LEU A 106 30.68 19.14 -17.33
C LEU A 106 30.93 19.53 -18.80
N PHE A 107 30.12 19.00 -19.72
CA PHE A 107 30.29 19.26 -21.16
C PHE A 107 29.78 20.65 -21.55
N LYS A 108 28.79 21.21 -20.84
CA LYS A 108 28.39 22.61 -20.99
C LYS A 108 29.54 23.55 -20.62
N GLN A 109 30.19 23.32 -19.48
CA GLN A 109 31.33 24.10 -19.03
C GLN A 109 32.47 24.07 -20.07
N GLU A 110 32.76 22.89 -20.64
CA GLU A 110 33.74 22.76 -21.72
C GLU A 110 33.40 23.60 -22.95
N LEU A 111 32.15 23.58 -23.40
CA LEU A 111 31.72 24.34 -24.58
C LEU A 111 31.78 25.85 -24.31
N GLU A 112 31.35 26.31 -23.13
CA GLU A 112 31.46 27.72 -22.74
C GLU A 112 32.91 28.20 -22.72
N ASP A 113 33.84 27.40 -22.18
CA ASP A 113 35.25 27.77 -22.10
C ASP A 113 35.92 27.79 -23.48
N LYS A 114 35.57 26.86 -24.37
CA LYS A 114 36.01 26.90 -25.78
C LYS A 114 35.54 28.18 -26.50
N GLU A 115 34.29 28.58 -26.29
CA GLU A 115 33.74 29.80 -26.91
C GLU A 115 34.38 31.08 -26.32
N LYS A 116 34.63 31.14 -25.01
CA LYS A 116 35.38 32.24 -24.38
C LYS A 116 36.79 32.36 -24.97
N THR A 117 37.49 31.25 -25.18
CA THR A 117 38.86 31.24 -25.74
C THR A 117 38.89 31.67 -27.20
N LYS A 118 37.90 31.26 -28.02
CA LYS A 118 37.76 31.76 -29.41
C LYS A 118 37.54 33.27 -29.43
N LYS A 119 36.67 33.80 -28.56
CA LYS A 119 36.39 35.25 -28.45
C LYS A 119 37.59 36.06 -27.95
N LYS A 120 38.44 35.51 -27.07
CA LYS A 120 39.70 36.20 -26.68
C LYS A 120 40.67 36.36 -27.87
N LYS A 121 40.56 35.54 -28.91
CA LYS A 121 41.41 35.60 -30.12
C LYS A 121 40.83 36.49 -31.24
N GLY A 122 39.52 36.75 -31.26
CA GLY A 122 38.86 37.69 -32.19
C GLY A 122 38.44 38.97 -31.47
N LYS A 123 38.99 40.14 -31.84
CA LYS A 123 38.74 41.43 -31.17
C LYS A 123 37.30 41.95 -31.36
N GLU A 124 36.30 41.36 -30.73
CA GLU A 124 34.96 41.95 -30.60
C GLU A 124 34.50 41.97 -29.14
N SER A 125 34.33 43.19 -28.63
CA SER A 125 33.80 43.51 -27.32
C SER A 125 32.29 43.70 -27.39
N GLU A 126 31.53 42.63 -27.20
CA GLU A 126 30.14 42.75 -26.72
C GLU A 126 29.72 41.48 -25.98
N GLN A 127 29.37 41.66 -24.71
CA GLN A 127 29.14 40.61 -23.73
C GLN A 127 27.74 40.00 -23.90
N LYS A 128 27.48 39.32 -25.02
CA LYS A 128 26.28 38.48 -25.16
C LYS A 128 26.46 37.20 -24.34
N ASN A 129 25.48 36.87 -23.49
CA ASN A 129 25.39 35.60 -22.76
C ASN A 129 25.63 34.43 -23.74
N ILE A 130 26.62 33.59 -23.45
CA ILE A 130 26.90 32.39 -24.26
C ILE A 130 25.77 31.41 -24.00
N HIS A 131 24.91 31.21 -24.99
CA HIS A 131 23.85 30.22 -24.91
C HIS A 131 24.34 28.91 -25.54
N ILE A 132 24.44 27.86 -24.72
CA ILE A 132 24.76 26.50 -25.17
C ILE A 132 23.47 25.69 -25.22
N TYR A 133 23.11 25.23 -26.42
CA TYR A 133 21.90 24.43 -26.63
C TYR A 133 22.11 22.96 -26.18
N PRO A 134 21.07 22.28 -25.68
CA PRO A 134 21.15 20.87 -25.26
C PRO A 134 21.74 19.93 -26.32
N ASP A 135 21.43 20.12 -27.60
CA ASP A 135 21.93 19.27 -28.69
C ASP A 135 23.45 19.40 -28.89
N GLN A 136 24.01 20.58 -28.63
CA GLN A 136 25.47 20.79 -28.67
C GLN A 136 26.16 20.00 -27.55
N ILE A 137 25.55 19.94 -26.36
CA ILE A 137 26.05 19.16 -25.22
C ILE A 137 25.98 17.65 -25.55
N LYS A 138 24.85 17.18 -26.10
CA LYS A 138 24.66 15.79 -26.53
C LYS A 138 25.68 15.40 -27.61
N GLN A 139 25.95 16.29 -28.58
CA GLN A 139 26.96 16.09 -29.61
C GLN A 139 28.38 16.04 -29.03
N ALA A 140 28.71 16.93 -28.09
CA ALA A 140 30.02 16.94 -27.41
C ALA A 140 30.26 15.64 -26.61
N ARG A 141 29.23 15.16 -25.90
CA ARG A 141 29.25 13.86 -25.20
C ARG A 141 29.49 12.71 -26.18
N LYS A 142 28.78 12.69 -27.32
CA LYS A 142 28.94 11.70 -28.38
C LYS A 142 30.35 11.73 -28.99
N GLN A 143 30.85 12.93 -29.31
CA GLN A 143 32.21 13.10 -29.81
C GLN A 143 33.24 12.61 -28.80
N TRP A 144 33.08 12.91 -27.51
CA TRP A 144 34.01 12.42 -26.50
C TRP A 144 34.03 10.88 -26.40
N TRP A 145 32.87 10.23 -26.54
CA TRP A 145 32.78 8.76 -26.55
C TRP A 145 33.39 8.13 -27.81
N ASP A 146 33.11 8.71 -28.99
CA ASP A 146 33.39 8.09 -30.30
C ASP A 146 34.68 8.57 -30.98
N TYR A 147 35.18 9.77 -30.66
CA TYR A 147 36.26 10.44 -31.40
C TYR A 147 37.66 10.04 -30.92
N TYR A 148 38.62 10.17 -31.83
CA TYR A 148 40.04 9.82 -31.68
C TYR A 148 40.88 11.11 -31.75
N GLU A 149 41.61 11.45 -30.69
CA GLU A 149 42.67 12.46 -30.78
C GLU A 149 43.97 11.78 -31.22
N SER A 150 44.63 12.35 -32.23
CA SER A 150 45.80 11.80 -32.92
C SER A 150 46.83 11.20 -31.95
N GLY A 151 46.96 9.87 -31.92
CA GLY A 151 47.90 9.12 -31.09
C GLY A 151 47.33 8.41 -29.85
N ASN A 152 46.04 8.56 -29.51
CA ASN A 152 45.42 7.96 -28.30
C ASN A 152 44.16 7.12 -28.59
N LEU A 153 43.98 5.98 -27.89
CA LEU A 153 42.77 5.15 -27.96
C LEU A 153 41.47 5.93 -27.64
N LYS A 154 40.36 5.59 -28.31
CA LYS A 154 39.04 6.21 -28.06
C LYS A 154 38.56 5.86 -26.65
N ILE A 155 37.69 6.67 -26.08
CA ILE A 155 37.11 6.42 -24.75
C ILE A 155 36.41 5.05 -24.70
N LYS A 156 35.60 4.75 -25.73
CA LYS A 156 34.93 3.44 -25.83
C LYS A 156 35.89 2.26 -25.93
N ASP A 157 37.07 2.43 -26.55
CA ASP A 157 38.08 1.38 -26.64
C ASP A 157 38.67 1.11 -25.25
N LYS A 158 39.00 2.17 -24.49
CA LYS A 158 39.50 2.06 -23.10
C LYS A 158 38.48 1.44 -22.15
N VAL A 159 37.19 1.67 -22.38
CA VAL A 159 36.11 1.05 -21.62
C VAL A 159 35.94 -0.42 -21.98
N TRP A 160 36.07 -0.78 -23.26
CA TRP A 160 36.07 -2.18 -23.69
C TRP A 160 37.27 -2.96 -23.15
N ASP A 161 38.46 -2.36 -23.14
CA ASP A 161 39.66 -2.94 -22.54
C ASP A 161 39.42 -3.28 -21.06
N ALA A 162 38.74 -2.39 -20.34
CA ALA A 162 38.35 -2.64 -18.94
C ALA A 162 37.38 -3.82 -18.81
N MET A 163 36.42 -3.97 -19.73
CA MET A 163 35.53 -5.14 -19.76
C MET A 163 36.28 -6.45 -20.04
N GLN A 164 37.24 -6.43 -20.97
CA GLN A 164 38.12 -7.57 -21.25
C GLN A 164 38.92 -7.97 -20.00
N CYS A 165 39.47 -6.99 -19.26
CA CYS A 165 40.11 -7.23 -17.97
C CYS A 165 39.15 -7.85 -16.95
N GLY A 166 37.90 -7.38 -16.87
CA GLY A 166 36.89 -7.95 -15.99
C GLY A 166 36.61 -9.42 -16.27
N VAL A 167 36.58 -9.81 -17.55
CA VAL A 167 36.48 -11.22 -17.95
C VAL A 167 37.71 -12.01 -17.52
N THR A 168 38.93 -11.50 -17.74
CA THR A 168 40.17 -12.14 -17.26
C THR A 168 40.12 -12.36 -15.74
N ASN A 169 39.77 -11.35 -14.96
CA ASN A 169 39.66 -11.44 -13.50
C ASN A 169 38.63 -12.52 -13.08
N ALA A 170 37.51 -12.62 -13.80
CA ALA A 170 36.51 -13.64 -13.54
C ALA A 170 37.00 -15.06 -13.90
N LEU A 171 37.80 -15.20 -14.97
CA LEU A 171 38.41 -16.47 -15.39
C LEU A 171 39.44 -16.97 -14.37
N GLU A 172 40.27 -16.06 -13.85
CA GLU A 172 41.26 -16.35 -12.81
C GLU A 172 40.61 -16.92 -11.55
N GLU A 173 39.54 -16.27 -11.05
CA GLU A 173 38.84 -16.72 -9.85
C GLU A 173 38.09 -18.05 -10.05
N LEU A 174 37.63 -18.34 -11.27
CA LEU A 174 36.94 -19.59 -11.61
C LEU A 174 37.90 -20.78 -11.83
N ASN A 175 39.19 -20.66 -11.49
CA ASN A 175 40.23 -21.71 -11.62
C ASN A 175 40.42 -22.25 -13.05
N LYS A 176 40.34 -21.41 -14.09
CA LYS A 176 40.68 -21.77 -15.47
C LYS A 176 42.16 -21.45 -15.78
N SER A 177 43.08 -22.32 -15.33
CA SER A 177 44.45 -22.55 -15.86
C SER A 177 45.11 -21.44 -16.72
N GLY A 178 45.40 -20.25 -16.16
CA GLY A 178 46.13 -19.18 -16.86
C GLY A 178 45.48 -18.63 -18.12
N LYS A 179 44.16 -18.81 -18.29
CA LYS A 179 43.40 -18.30 -19.43
C LYS A 179 43.01 -16.84 -19.21
N ASP A 180 43.30 -16.00 -20.20
CA ASP A 180 42.82 -14.62 -20.27
C ASP A 180 41.64 -14.50 -21.26
N TYR A 181 41.10 -13.28 -21.40
CA TYR A 181 40.05 -13.00 -22.38
C TYR A 181 40.44 -13.34 -23.83
N SER A 182 41.72 -13.40 -24.17
CA SER A 182 42.20 -13.69 -25.53
C SER A 182 41.93 -15.16 -25.93
N SER A 183 41.77 -16.03 -24.94
CA SER A 183 41.36 -17.43 -25.14
C SER A 183 39.87 -17.61 -25.45
N ILE A 184 39.06 -16.56 -25.31
CA ILE A 184 37.61 -16.59 -25.55
C ILE A 184 37.33 -16.00 -26.94
N ASP A 185 36.86 -16.83 -27.87
CA ASP A 185 36.66 -16.45 -29.27
C ASP A 185 35.77 -15.22 -29.46
N CYS A 186 34.75 -15.06 -28.62
CA CYS A 186 33.85 -13.91 -28.64
C CYS A 186 34.34 -12.72 -27.79
N MET A 187 35.52 -12.74 -27.17
CA MET A 187 36.09 -11.56 -26.49
C MET A 187 37.41 -11.11 -27.10
N LYS A 188 38.16 -12.01 -27.75
CA LYS A 188 39.45 -11.69 -28.36
C LYS A 188 39.31 -10.67 -29.49
N ASP A 189 40.27 -9.75 -29.54
CA ASP A 189 40.40 -8.78 -30.62
C ASP A 189 40.84 -9.46 -31.94
N ILE A 190 40.44 -8.88 -33.07
CA ILE A 190 40.77 -9.42 -34.40
C ILE A 190 41.71 -8.46 -35.11
N ASN A 191 42.94 -8.90 -35.41
CA ASN A 191 43.95 -8.08 -36.09
C ASN A 191 44.12 -6.69 -35.45
N THR A 192 44.24 -6.63 -34.11
CA THR A 192 44.31 -5.41 -33.28
C THR A 192 43.04 -4.54 -33.24
N ASN A 193 41.98 -4.90 -33.97
CA ASN A 193 40.70 -4.23 -33.91
C ASN A 193 39.84 -4.78 -32.77
N ARG A 194 39.29 -3.88 -31.96
CA ARG A 194 38.38 -4.21 -30.86
C ARG A 194 37.15 -4.94 -31.38
N ASN A 195 36.86 -6.09 -30.77
CA ASN A 195 35.78 -6.97 -31.20
C ASN A 195 34.44 -6.68 -30.49
N PHE A 196 34.00 -5.43 -30.40
CA PHE A 196 32.68 -5.08 -29.82
C PHE A 196 31.58 -4.77 -30.85
N TYR A 197 31.82 -5.07 -32.13
CA TYR A 197 30.96 -4.77 -33.29
C TYR A 197 30.74 -3.26 -33.51
N LEU A 198 31.14 -2.76 -34.68
CA LEU A 198 31.24 -1.31 -34.94
C LEU A 198 29.92 -0.63 -35.27
N VAL A 199 28.85 -1.38 -35.57
CA VAL A 199 27.56 -0.78 -35.96
C VAL A 199 26.75 -0.46 -34.72
N ALA A 200 26.70 0.83 -34.38
CA ALA A 200 25.86 1.35 -33.31
C ALA A 200 24.38 1.11 -33.65
N THR A 201 23.82 0.06 -33.06
CA THR A 201 22.38 -0.22 -33.11
C THR A 201 21.67 0.72 -32.11
N PRO A 202 20.48 1.25 -32.37
CA PRO A 202 19.74 2.01 -31.36
C PRO A 202 19.44 1.18 -30.09
N GLN A 203 19.38 1.82 -28.91
CA GLN A 203 19.26 1.11 -27.63
C GLN A 203 18.00 0.25 -27.53
N PHE A 204 16.85 0.81 -27.94
CA PHE A 204 15.59 0.06 -27.97
C PHE A 204 15.70 -1.24 -28.78
N VAL A 205 16.36 -1.21 -29.95
CA VAL A 205 16.51 -2.39 -30.81
C VAL A 205 17.41 -3.44 -30.16
N ARG A 206 18.48 -3.02 -29.48
CA ARG A 206 19.31 -3.94 -28.69
C ARG A 206 18.50 -4.61 -27.59
N TRP A 207 17.71 -3.84 -26.84
CA TRP A 207 16.87 -4.37 -25.77
C TRP A 207 15.77 -5.29 -26.31
N LEU A 208 15.23 -5.00 -27.49
CA LEU A 208 14.25 -5.86 -28.17
C LEU A 208 14.88 -7.23 -28.55
N GLU A 209 16.10 -7.22 -29.08
CA GLU A 209 16.85 -8.45 -29.41
C GLU A 209 17.21 -9.24 -28.13
N GLU A 210 17.68 -8.57 -27.08
CA GLU A 210 17.98 -9.17 -25.77
C GLU A 210 16.74 -9.76 -25.09
N TRP A 211 15.62 -9.03 -25.09
CA TRP A 211 14.35 -9.51 -24.58
C TRP A 211 13.86 -10.74 -25.34
N SER A 212 14.01 -10.74 -26.66
CA SER A 212 13.60 -11.87 -27.50
C SER A 212 14.41 -13.12 -27.21
N GLN A 213 15.72 -12.97 -27.00
CA GLN A 213 16.58 -14.07 -26.56
C GLN A 213 16.10 -14.66 -25.23
N GLN A 214 15.87 -13.80 -24.23
CA GLN A 214 15.39 -14.23 -22.92
C GLN A 214 14.02 -14.92 -23.02
N PHE A 215 13.10 -14.33 -23.77
CA PHE A 215 11.77 -14.88 -23.99
C PHE A 215 11.84 -16.28 -24.59
N CYS A 216 12.65 -16.49 -25.64
CA CYS A 216 12.71 -17.78 -26.33
C CYS A 216 13.28 -18.89 -25.44
N GLU A 217 14.27 -18.59 -24.60
CA GLU A 217 14.81 -19.53 -23.61
C GLU A 217 13.77 -19.89 -22.54
N GLU A 218 13.15 -18.88 -21.95
CA GLU A 218 12.14 -19.04 -20.91
C GLU A 218 10.90 -19.75 -21.45
N TYR A 219 10.44 -19.39 -22.64
CA TYR A 219 9.32 -20.04 -23.33
C TYR A 219 9.60 -21.53 -23.48
N THR A 220 10.75 -21.90 -24.05
CA THR A 220 11.14 -23.30 -24.27
C THR A 220 11.11 -24.10 -22.97
N LYS A 221 11.58 -23.50 -21.87
CA LYS A 221 11.55 -24.11 -20.55
C LYS A 221 10.12 -24.26 -20.02
N TYR A 222 9.35 -23.18 -19.96
CA TYR A 222 8.03 -23.20 -19.33
C TYR A 222 7.00 -24.00 -20.14
N ILE A 223 7.03 -23.90 -21.47
CA ILE A 223 6.16 -24.72 -22.32
C ILE A 223 6.56 -26.20 -22.22
N GLY A 224 7.85 -26.51 -22.14
CA GLY A 224 8.34 -27.87 -21.93
C GLY A 224 7.91 -28.45 -20.57
N ASP A 225 7.92 -27.63 -19.51
CA ASP A 225 7.38 -27.98 -18.19
C ASP A 225 5.88 -28.31 -18.28
N VAL A 226 5.08 -27.47 -18.96
CA VAL A 226 3.65 -27.73 -19.17
C VAL A 226 3.46 -29.01 -19.97
N GLN A 227 4.17 -29.19 -21.09
CA GLN A 227 4.04 -30.36 -21.95
C GLN A 227 4.38 -31.66 -21.23
N SER A 228 5.47 -31.67 -20.46
CA SER A 228 5.95 -32.86 -19.74
C SER A 228 5.10 -33.20 -18.51
N LYS A 229 4.70 -32.20 -17.73
CA LYS A 229 3.98 -32.42 -16.45
C LYS A 229 2.47 -32.50 -16.62
N CYS A 230 1.93 -31.97 -17.71
CA CYS A 230 0.50 -31.99 -18.01
C CYS A 230 0.12 -32.92 -19.17
N ALA A 231 1.06 -33.76 -19.64
CA ALA A 231 0.80 -34.74 -20.69
C ALA A 231 -0.43 -35.61 -20.37
N SER A 232 -1.22 -35.90 -21.39
CA SER A 232 -2.51 -36.59 -21.30
C SER A 232 -2.32 -38.10 -21.08
N GLY A 233 -2.03 -38.49 -19.83
CA GLY A 233 -1.88 -39.88 -19.42
C GLY A 233 -3.14 -40.54 -18.86
N SER A 234 -4.21 -39.78 -18.61
CA SER A 234 -5.52 -40.33 -18.22
C SER A 234 -6.58 -39.27 -18.49
N GLY A 235 -7.77 -39.68 -18.92
CA GLY A 235 -8.90 -38.80 -19.26
C GLY A 235 -9.49 -38.01 -18.07
N SER A 236 -8.72 -37.73 -17.02
CA SER A 236 -9.12 -36.82 -15.96
C SER A 236 -8.62 -35.41 -16.27
N ASN A 237 -9.55 -34.47 -16.33
CA ASN A 237 -9.28 -33.03 -16.35
C ASN A 237 -8.80 -32.52 -14.98
N ASP A 238 -8.12 -33.34 -14.20
CA ASP A 238 -7.83 -33.03 -12.80
C ASP A 238 -6.47 -32.34 -12.63
N CYS A 239 -6.49 -31.37 -11.72
CA CYS A 239 -5.33 -30.64 -11.23
C CYS A 239 -4.43 -31.55 -10.37
N ASN A 240 -5.00 -32.65 -9.88
CA ASN A 240 -4.37 -33.64 -9.03
C ASN A 240 -4.13 -34.92 -9.85
N ASN A 241 -2.88 -35.07 -10.29
CA ASN A 241 -2.21 -36.24 -10.88
C ASN A 241 -2.53 -36.70 -12.32
N SER A 242 -1.47 -37.12 -13.02
CA SER A 242 -1.41 -38.45 -13.67
C SER A 242 0.04 -38.95 -13.65
N GLY A 243 0.27 -40.12 -13.05
CA GLY A 243 1.59 -40.72 -12.85
C GLY A 243 2.18 -41.35 -14.12
N ASN A 244 3.53 -41.30 -14.18
CA ASN A 244 4.42 -42.42 -14.51
C ASN A 244 5.91 -42.00 -14.41
N SER A 245 6.25 -41.13 -13.47
CA SER A 245 7.66 -40.88 -13.13
C SER A 245 7.88 -41.35 -11.71
N LYS A 246 8.90 -42.19 -11.49
CA LYS A 246 9.33 -42.68 -10.18
C LYS A 246 9.71 -41.54 -9.20
N ASN A 247 9.58 -40.26 -9.61
CA ASN A 247 9.94 -39.05 -8.88
C ASN A 247 8.89 -37.89 -8.96
N GLY A 248 7.64 -38.11 -9.42
CA GLY A 248 6.64 -37.03 -9.61
C GLY A 248 5.88 -36.62 -8.34
N GLY A 249 5.88 -35.33 -8.00
CA GLY A 249 5.22 -34.78 -6.81
C GLY A 249 3.71 -34.55 -7.00
N LYS A 250 2.95 -34.51 -5.90
CA LYS A 250 1.56 -34.00 -5.94
C LYS A 250 1.59 -32.55 -6.46
N ASN A 251 0.74 -32.21 -7.44
CA ASN A 251 0.53 -30.87 -8.03
C ASN A 251 1.49 -30.39 -9.14
N ASP A 252 2.34 -31.25 -9.71
CA ASP A 252 3.34 -30.84 -10.73
C ASP A 252 2.73 -30.11 -11.95
N CYS A 253 1.57 -30.55 -12.46
CA CYS A 253 0.90 -29.88 -13.56
C CYS A 253 0.30 -28.53 -13.15
N LYS A 254 -0.28 -28.43 -11.95
CA LYS A 254 -0.83 -27.18 -11.42
C LYS A 254 0.27 -26.13 -11.33
N ASP A 255 1.41 -26.51 -10.76
CA ASP A 255 2.57 -25.62 -10.62
C ASP A 255 3.16 -25.20 -11.97
N ALA A 256 3.25 -26.13 -12.94
CA ALA A 256 3.71 -25.82 -14.29
C ALA A 256 2.77 -24.83 -15.00
N CYS A 257 1.47 -25.09 -14.95
CA CYS A 257 0.45 -24.20 -15.53
C CYS A 257 0.44 -22.82 -14.87
N THR A 258 0.56 -22.74 -13.54
CA THR A 258 0.62 -21.46 -12.81
C THR A 258 1.87 -20.69 -13.21
N LYS A 259 3.07 -21.31 -13.16
CA LYS A 259 4.32 -20.66 -13.56
C LYS A 259 4.27 -20.14 -15.00
N TYR A 260 3.76 -20.95 -15.94
CA TYR A 260 3.61 -20.52 -17.33
C TYR A 260 2.61 -19.36 -17.45
N ASN A 261 1.45 -19.43 -16.78
CA ASN A 261 0.44 -18.36 -16.82
C ASN A 261 0.95 -17.03 -16.25
N ASP A 262 1.60 -17.06 -15.09
CA ASP A 262 2.13 -15.85 -14.45
C ASP A 262 3.22 -15.22 -15.31
N TRP A 263 4.14 -16.05 -15.81
CA TRP A 263 5.21 -15.61 -16.70
C TRP A 263 4.69 -15.04 -18.02
N ILE A 264 3.83 -15.77 -18.74
CA ILE A 264 3.35 -15.33 -20.07
C ILE A 264 2.46 -14.09 -19.98
N THR A 265 1.74 -13.90 -18.87
CA THR A 265 0.93 -12.68 -18.64
C THR A 265 1.82 -11.44 -18.52
N SER A 266 2.96 -11.54 -17.82
CA SER A 266 3.97 -10.47 -17.80
C SER A 266 4.54 -10.25 -19.21
N LYS A 267 4.98 -11.33 -19.87
CA LYS A 267 5.60 -11.26 -21.20
C LYS A 267 4.67 -10.71 -22.28
N LYS A 268 3.37 -10.95 -22.18
CA LYS A 268 2.37 -10.33 -23.06
C LYS A 268 2.39 -8.81 -22.95
N THR A 269 2.38 -8.29 -21.73
CA THR A 269 2.39 -6.84 -21.47
C THR A 269 3.69 -6.21 -21.99
N GLU A 270 4.83 -6.86 -21.73
CA GLU A 270 6.14 -6.45 -22.24
C GLU A 270 6.18 -6.44 -23.78
N TRP A 271 5.71 -7.52 -24.42
CA TRP A 271 5.68 -7.66 -25.88
C TRP A 271 4.76 -6.63 -26.55
N ASP A 272 3.53 -6.47 -26.04
CA ASP A 272 2.58 -5.51 -26.60
C ASP A 272 3.17 -4.09 -26.54
N GLY A 273 3.84 -3.73 -25.44
CA GLY A 273 4.56 -2.46 -25.30
C GLY A 273 5.72 -2.31 -26.30
N MET A 274 6.60 -3.30 -26.37
CA MET A 274 7.75 -3.29 -27.29
C MET A 274 7.32 -3.25 -28.76
N LYS A 275 6.33 -4.05 -29.14
CA LYS A 275 5.79 -4.11 -30.50
C LYS A 275 5.18 -2.76 -30.90
N ASN A 276 4.35 -2.17 -30.05
CA ASN A 276 3.75 -0.86 -30.32
C ASN A 276 4.81 0.24 -30.43
N TYR A 277 5.87 0.19 -29.61
CA TYR A 277 6.97 1.15 -29.72
C TYR A 277 7.74 0.97 -31.03
N TYR A 278 8.01 -0.27 -31.44
CA TYR A 278 8.65 -0.59 -32.72
C TYR A 278 7.85 -0.02 -33.90
N GLU A 279 6.53 -0.17 -33.90
CA GLU A 279 5.66 0.37 -34.96
C GLU A 279 5.73 1.91 -35.03
N LYS A 280 5.79 2.59 -33.88
CA LYS A 280 5.96 4.05 -33.83
C LYS A 280 7.30 4.51 -34.40
N ILE A 281 8.40 3.88 -34.02
CA ILE A 281 9.73 4.26 -34.54
C ILE A 281 9.87 3.92 -36.03
N TYR A 282 9.20 2.86 -36.52
CA TYR A 282 9.25 2.51 -37.94
C TYR A 282 8.55 3.55 -38.82
N LEU A 283 7.47 4.16 -38.33
CA LEU A 283 6.77 5.25 -39.02
C LEU A 283 7.56 6.58 -38.94
N ASN A 284 8.31 6.79 -37.85
CA ASN A 284 8.99 8.04 -37.53
C ASN A 284 10.49 7.79 -37.26
N LYS A 285 11.25 7.48 -38.31
CA LYS A 285 12.62 6.94 -38.15
C LYS A 285 13.68 7.99 -37.82
N SER A 286 13.54 9.22 -38.31
CA SER A 286 14.54 10.26 -38.07
C SER A 286 14.59 10.68 -36.61
N SER A 287 15.73 11.21 -36.18
CA SER A 287 15.92 11.74 -34.81
C SER A 287 14.93 12.84 -34.43
N ASP A 288 14.38 13.56 -35.41
CA ASP A 288 13.46 14.68 -35.16
C ASP A 288 12.01 14.21 -34.99
N LEU A 289 11.69 13.00 -35.45
CA LEU A 289 10.34 12.44 -35.44
C LEU A 289 10.18 11.29 -34.44
N SER A 290 11.28 10.61 -34.09
CA SER A 290 11.22 9.46 -33.20
C SER A 290 10.85 9.86 -31.76
N PRO A 291 10.10 9.03 -31.03
CA PRO A 291 9.62 9.37 -29.69
C PRO A 291 10.73 9.63 -28.65
N ASP A 292 11.94 9.13 -28.87
CA ASP A 292 13.09 9.26 -27.97
C ASP A 292 14.23 10.12 -28.53
N GLY A 293 14.04 10.74 -29.70
CA GLY A 293 15.06 11.56 -30.35
C GLY A 293 16.28 10.78 -30.86
N THR A 294 16.14 9.47 -31.10
CA THR A 294 17.17 8.60 -31.70
C THR A 294 16.92 8.40 -33.19
N ASP A 295 17.99 8.30 -33.96
CA ASP A 295 17.93 7.95 -35.37
C ASP A 295 17.77 6.43 -35.56
N TYR A 296 16.66 6.04 -36.18
CA TYR A 296 16.26 4.67 -36.49
C TYR A 296 16.25 4.37 -38.00
N ASP A 297 16.86 5.21 -38.85
CA ASP A 297 16.87 5.02 -40.31
C ASP A 297 17.47 3.68 -40.73
N GLY A 298 18.37 3.12 -39.91
CA GLY A 298 18.93 1.78 -40.11
C GLY A 298 17.94 0.62 -39.92
N ILE A 299 16.71 0.88 -39.44
CA ILE A 299 15.65 -0.13 -39.30
C ILE A 299 14.85 -0.22 -40.60
N ASN A 300 15.06 -1.30 -41.34
CA ASN A 300 14.41 -1.51 -42.64
C ASN A 300 13.16 -2.40 -42.59
N GLN A 301 12.96 -3.15 -41.52
CA GLN A 301 11.86 -4.12 -41.43
C GLN A 301 10.57 -3.47 -40.91
N PRO A 302 9.40 -3.75 -41.51
CA PRO A 302 8.15 -3.05 -41.18
C PRO A 302 7.50 -3.49 -39.86
N THR A 303 7.97 -4.57 -39.24
CA THR A 303 7.39 -5.09 -38.00
C THR A 303 8.49 -5.67 -37.11
N ALA A 304 8.30 -5.62 -35.79
CA ALA A 304 9.21 -6.22 -34.82
C ALA A 304 9.47 -7.72 -35.11
N ILE A 305 8.43 -8.49 -35.46
CA ILE A 305 8.54 -9.93 -35.78
C ILE A 305 9.48 -10.14 -36.98
N LYS A 306 9.31 -9.39 -38.09
CA LYS A 306 10.20 -9.49 -39.25
C LYS A 306 11.65 -9.13 -38.91
N HIS A 307 11.87 -8.09 -38.11
CA HIS A 307 13.20 -7.74 -37.61
C HIS A 307 13.83 -8.87 -36.82
N LEU A 308 13.09 -9.42 -35.86
CA LEU A 308 13.55 -10.48 -34.99
C LEU A 308 13.75 -11.80 -35.73
N ASN A 309 12.91 -12.16 -36.71
CA ASN A 309 13.14 -13.35 -37.54
C ASN A 309 14.46 -13.26 -38.32
N ILE A 310 14.90 -12.06 -38.72
CA ILE A 310 16.22 -11.88 -39.35
C ILE A 310 17.35 -12.05 -38.33
N LYS A 311 17.16 -11.53 -37.12
CA LYS A 311 18.19 -11.44 -36.07
C LYS A 311 18.33 -12.68 -35.20
N CYS A 312 17.24 -13.43 -35.01
CA CYS A 312 17.12 -14.52 -34.05
C CYS A 312 17.01 -15.91 -34.70
N LYS A 313 17.23 -16.03 -36.01
CA LYS A 313 17.18 -17.33 -36.72
C LYS A 313 18.50 -18.10 -36.68
N GLU A 314 19.62 -17.42 -36.51
CA GLU A 314 20.95 -18.03 -36.46
C GLU A 314 21.33 -18.34 -35.02
N THR A 315 22.17 -19.36 -34.82
CA THR A 315 22.66 -19.69 -33.49
C THR A 315 23.52 -18.55 -32.94
N ILE A 316 23.48 -18.40 -31.61
CA ILE A 316 24.28 -17.39 -30.91
C ILE A 316 25.76 -17.69 -31.14
N ASN A 317 26.52 -16.66 -31.48
CA ASN A 317 27.97 -16.72 -31.63
C ASN A 317 28.71 -15.82 -30.63
N GLY A 318 27.98 -15.10 -29.77
CA GLY A 318 28.56 -14.22 -28.76
C GLY A 318 29.08 -12.91 -29.31
N THR A 319 29.05 -12.67 -30.62
CA THR A 319 29.56 -11.47 -31.28
C THR A 319 28.43 -10.66 -31.91
N LYS A 320 28.17 -10.85 -33.21
CA LYS A 320 27.09 -10.18 -33.95
C LYS A 320 25.72 -10.80 -33.67
N ASN A 321 25.66 -12.11 -33.41
CA ASN A 321 24.42 -12.83 -33.22
C ASN A 321 24.25 -13.16 -31.74
N CYS A 322 23.34 -12.45 -31.10
CA CYS A 322 23.04 -12.55 -29.66
C CYS A 322 21.60 -12.94 -29.36
N CYS A 323 20.83 -13.29 -30.39
CA CYS A 323 19.48 -13.79 -30.28
C CYS A 323 19.35 -15.07 -31.10
N TYR A 324 18.63 -16.04 -30.56
CA TYR A 324 18.29 -17.32 -31.18
C TYR A 324 16.96 -17.82 -30.63
N CYS A 325 16.04 -18.07 -31.55
CA CYS A 325 14.73 -18.62 -31.29
C CYS A 325 14.48 -19.77 -32.25
N LYS A 326 13.72 -20.77 -31.79
CA LYS A 326 13.37 -21.93 -32.60
C LYS A 326 11.93 -22.34 -32.34
N ASP A 327 11.15 -22.46 -33.41
CA ASP A 327 9.79 -23.01 -33.40
C ASP A 327 8.88 -22.40 -32.32
N VAL A 328 8.90 -21.09 -32.10
CA VAL A 328 8.05 -20.46 -31.08
C VAL A 328 6.58 -20.60 -31.51
N GLY A 329 5.75 -21.26 -30.70
CA GLY A 329 4.34 -21.51 -30.97
C GLY A 329 4.00 -22.63 -31.97
N LYS A 330 4.99 -23.22 -32.66
CA LYS A 330 4.80 -24.21 -33.74
C LYS A 330 4.98 -25.66 -33.28
N ASP A 331 4.13 -26.60 -33.66
CA ASP A 331 4.31 -28.01 -33.30
C ASP A 331 5.54 -28.64 -33.98
N SER A 332 6.30 -29.43 -33.22
CA SER A 332 7.56 -30.07 -33.63
C SER A 332 7.41 -31.22 -34.65
N THR A 333 6.21 -31.46 -35.21
CA THR A 333 5.91 -32.63 -36.04
C THR A 333 6.37 -32.51 -37.51
N LYS A 334 6.99 -31.39 -37.89
CA LYS A 334 7.77 -31.33 -39.13
C LYS A 334 9.22 -31.70 -38.81
N SER A 335 9.68 -32.80 -39.42
CA SER A 335 11.03 -33.34 -39.30
C SER A 335 12.10 -32.23 -39.32
N PRO A 336 13.14 -32.28 -38.47
CA PRO A 336 14.20 -31.29 -38.48
C PRO A 336 14.92 -31.41 -39.83
N SER A 337 14.67 -30.49 -40.76
CA SER A 337 15.58 -30.31 -41.87
C SER A 337 16.92 -29.93 -41.26
N SER A 338 17.91 -30.79 -41.44
CA SER A 338 19.30 -30.61 -41.08
C SER A 338 19.91 -29.49 -41.91
N SER A 339 19.52 -28.24 -41.61
CA SER A 339 20.18 -26.95 -41.89
C SER A 339 19.12 -25.84 -41.77
N PRO A 340 19.45 -24.68 -41.17
CA PRO A 340 18.55 -23.52 -41.17
C PRO A 340 18.31 -23.10 -42.62
N GLY A 341 17.10 -23.38 -43.15
CA GLY A 341 16.70 -22.90 -44.46
C GLY A 341 16.62 -21.37 -44.45
N THR A 342 16.92 -20.74 -45.58
CA THR A 342 16.90 -19.28 -45.77
C THR A 342 15.55 -18.60 -45.51
N ASN A 343 14.46 -19.37 -45.33
CA ASN A 343 13.09 -18.90 -45.09
C ASN A 343 12.55 -19.24 -43.69
N ASP A 344 13.40 -19.62 -42.72
CA ASP A 344 12.93 -19.92 -41.36
C ASP A 344 12.46 -18.65 -40.63
N THR A 345 11.25 -18.73 -40.06
CA THR A 345 10.57 -17.64 -39.36
C THR A 345 10.18 -18.08 -37.94
N PRO A 346 11.15 -18.19 -37.02
CA PRO A 346 10.94 -18.83 -35.73
C PRO A 346 9.90 -18.13 -34.82
N LEU A 347 9.56 -16.87 -35.10
CA LEU A 347 8.73 -16.01 -34.23
C LEU A 347 7.37 -15.61 -34.82
N ASP A 348 6.94 -16.19 -35.95
CA ASP A 348 5.66 -15.82 -36.59
C ASP A 348 4.44 -16.03 -35.68
N ASP A 349 4.49 -17.02 -34.79
CA ASP A 349 3.41 -17.30 -33.84
C ASP A 349 3.59 -16.60 -32.48
N MET A 350 4.52 -15.64 -32.35
CA MET A 350 4.74 -14.89 -31.10
C MET A 350 3.44 -14.26 -30.56
N ASP A 351 2.68 -13.60 -31.44
CA ASP A 351 1.41 -12.97 -31.08
C ASP A 351 0.38 -14.01 -30.59
N LYS A 352 0.43 -15.24 -31.09
CA LYS A 352 -0.43 -16.35 -30.62
C LYS A 352 0.06 -16.88 -29.29
N VAL A 353 1.37 -17.00 -29.09
CA VAL A 353 1.97 -17.48 -27.83
C VAL A 353 1.61 -16.57 -26.66
N VAL A 354 1.80 -15.25 -26.81
CA VAL A 354 1.44 -14.29 -25.73
C VAL A 354 -0.08 -14.20 -25.51
N LYS A 355 -0.89 -14.68 -26.46
CA LYS A 355 -2.35 -14.84 -26.33
C LYS A 355 -2.75 -16.23 -25.85
N LYS A 356 -1.80 -17.16 -25.68
CA LYS A 356 -2.03 -18.57 -25.34
C LYS A 356 -2.95 -19.30 -26.33
N THR A 357 -2.89 -18.92 -27.60
CA THR A 357 -3.65 -19.52 -28.71
C THR A 357 -2.74 -20.23 -29.72
N ASP A 358 -1.46 -20.40 -29.39
CA ASP A 358 -0.49 -21.14 -30.20
C ASP A 358 -0.74 -22.65 -30.13
N ASN A 359 -0.26 -23.38 -31.13
CA ASN A 359 -0.54 -24.81 -31.23
C ASN A 359 0.13 -25.61 -30.10
N LYS A 360 1.33 -25.21 -29.66
CA LYS A 360 2.03 -25.90 -28.55
C LYS A 360 1.25 -25.83 -27.23
N TYR A 361 0.58 -24.72 -26.93
CA TYR A 361 -0.19 -24.56 -25.69
C TYR A 361 -1.67 -24.94 -25.80
N LYS A 362 -2.28 -24.85 -26.99
CA LYS A 362 -3.73 -25.00 -27.21
C LYS A 362 -4.32 -26.26 -26.57
N HIS A 363 -3.61 -27.39 -26.63
CA HIS A 363 -4.06 -28.67 -26.05
C HIS A 363 -4.13 -28.66 -24.51
N TYR A 364 -3.39 -27.76 -23.84
CA TYR A 364 -3.33 -27.66 -22.38
C TYR A 364 -4.23 -26.55 -21.82
N MET A 365 -4.76 -25.67 -22.68
CA MET A 365 -5.48 -24.45 -22.29
C MET A 365 -6.61 -24.72 -21.29
N GLN A 366 -7.47 -25.71 -21.55
CA GLN A 366 -8.60 -26.04 -20.66
C GLN A 366 -8.10 -26.51 -19.28
N ARG A 367 -7.17 -27.46 -19.26
CA ARG A 367 -6.60 -28.02 -18.02
C ARG A 367 -5.86 -26.96 -17.21
N CYS A 368 -4.98 -26.19 -17.85
CA CYS A 368 -4.22 -25.14 -17.18
C CYS A 368 -5.11 -24.00 -16.66
N THR A 369 -6.20 -23.67 -17.35
CA THR A 369 -7.18 -22.70 -16.84
C THR A 369 -7.84 -23.21 -15.55
N LYS A 370 -8.27 -24.48 -15.52
CA LYS A 370 -8.84 -25.11 -14.31
C LYS A 370 -7.81 -25.15 -13.16
N CYS A 371 -6.57 -25.56 -13.45
CA CYS A 371 -5.47 -25.58 -12.47
C CYS A 371 -5.19 -24.20 -11.87
N TYR A 372 -5.18 -23.16 -12.70
CA TYR A 372 -4.93 -21.81 -12.24
C TYR A 372 -6.06 -21.28 -11.34
N ILE A 373 -7.32 -21.52 -11.70
CA ILE A 373 -8.47 -21.18 -10.85
C ILE A 373 -8.38 -21.91 -9.51
N GLN A 374 -8.00 -23.20 -9.51
CA GLN A 374 -7.80 -23.94 -8.27
C GLN A 374 -6.64 -23.37 -7.43
N HIS A 375 -5.56 -22.92 -8.07
CA HIS A 375 -4.45 -22.25 -7.38
C HIS A 375 -4.93 -21.00 -6.64
N ILE A 376 -5.71 -20.15 -7.30
CA ILE A 376 -6.29 -18.94 -6.69
C ILE A 376 -7.20 -19.29 -5.51
N LYS A 377 -8.07 -20.30 -5.65
CA LYS A 377 -8.96 -20.76 -4.57
C LYS A 377 -8.18 -21.22 -3.34
N ASP A 378 -7.13 -22.00 -3.54
CA ASP A 378 -6.30 -22.50 -2.44
C ASP A 378 -5.58 -21.34 -1.72
N GLN A 379 -5.08 -20.35 -2.47
CA GLN A 379 -4.48 -19.14 -1.89
C GLN A 379 -5.47 -18.32 -1.05
N ILE A 380 -6.72 -18.15 -1.52
CA ILE A 380 -7.77 -17.45 -0.77
C ILE A 380 -8.06 -18.20 0.54
N SER A 381 -8.24 -19.52 0.48
CA SER A 381 -8.48 -20.35 1.66
C SER A 381 -7.36 -20.25 2.70
N ASP A 382 -6.09 -20.22 2.25
CA ASP A 382 -4.94 -20.06 3.14
C ASP A 382 -4.90 -18.68 3.80
N ILE A 383 -5.27 -17.62 3.07
CA ILE A 383 -5.37 -16.26 3.59
C ILE A 383 -6.48 -16.18 4.64
N GLU A 384 -7.68 -16.70 4.33
CA GLU A 384 -8.82 -16.74 5.25
C GLU A 384 -8.46 -17.47 6.55
N LYS A 385 -7.78 -18.62 6.45
CA LYS A 385 -7.30 -19.37 7.61
C LYS A 385 -6.35 -18.53 8.47
N LYS A 386 -5.36 -17.88 7.87
CA LYS A 386 -4.41 -17.01 8.60
C LYS A 386 -5.09 -15.82 9.26
N LEU A 387 -6.07 -15.22 8.59
CA LEU A 387 -6.87 -14.12 9.15
C LEU A 387 -7.68 -14.59 10.36
N ASN A 388 -8.32 -15.75 10.27
CA ASN A 388 -9.08 -16.33 11.38
C ASN A 388 -8.16 -16.67 12.56
N GLU A 389 -6.99 -17.28 12.32
CA GLU A 389 -6.01 -17.56 13.36
C GLU A 389 -5.51 -16.30 14.07
N LYS A 390 -5.30 -15.20 13.33
CA LYS A 390 -4.91 -13.91 13.89
C LYS A 390 -6.03 -13.35 14.78
N LYS A 391 -7.27 -13.35 14.28
CA LYS A 391 -8.44 -12.88 15.05
C LYS A 391 -8.67 -13.69 16.32
N THR A 392 -8.55 -15.02 16.28
CA THR A 392 -8.67 -15.85 17.49
C THR A 392 -7.61 -15.50 18.53
N LYS A 393 -6.39 -15.13 18.11
CA LYS A 393 -5.34 -14.66 19.04
C LYS A 393 -5.67 -13.29 19.63
N GLU A 394 -6.23 -12.39 18.83
CA GLU A 394 -6.69 -11.07 19.27
C GLU A 394 -7.85 -11.19 20.26
N GLU A 395 -8.86 -12.01 19.98
CA GLU A 395 -9.97 -12.31 20.89
C GLU A 395 -9.47 -12.89 22.21
N LYS A 396 -8.59 -13.91 22.20
CA LYS A 396 -7.99 -14.46 23.44
C LYS A 396 -7.19 -13.44 24.25
N LYS A 397 -6.58 -12.46 23.58
CA LYS A 397 -5.89 -11.36 24.26
C LYS A 397 -6.89 -10.40 24.86
N GLY A 398 -7.94 -10.05 24.11
CA GLY A 398 -9.05 -9.22 24.55
C GLY A 398 -9.76 -9.81 25.76
N GLU A 399 -10.09 -11.10 25.73
CA GLU A 399 -10.69 -11.86 26.84
C GLU A 399 -9.87 -11.72 28.12
N LYS A 400 -8.55 -11.92 28.05
CA LYS A 400 -7.67 -11.75 29.22
C LYS A 400 -7.57 -10.30 29.69
N GLN A 401 -7.54 -9.36 28.75
CA GLN A 401 -7.29 -7.96 29.04
C GLN A 401 -8.54 -7.22 29.50
N TYR A 402 -9.74 -7.57 29.04
CA TYR A 402 -10.97 -6.80 29.25
C TYR A 402 -12.07 -7.62 29.95
N ALA A 403 -11.74 -8.78 30.53
CA ALA A 403 -12.69 -9.65 31.22
C ALA A 403 -13.53 -8.89 32.27
N PHE A 404 -14.84 -8.81 32.05
CA PHE A 404 -15.78 -8.24 32.99
C PHE A 404 -17.14 -8.92 32.90
N THR A 405 -17.75 -9.22 34.06
CA THR A 405 -19.09 -9.80 34.15
C THR A 405 -19.90 -9.12 35.24
N CYS A 406 -21.21 -8.99 35.02
CA CYS A 406 -22.13 -8.42 36.00
C CYS A 406 -22.58 -9.39 37.12
N GLU A 407 -22.07 -10.61 37.14
CA GLU A 407 -22.40 -11.61 38.14
C GLU A 407 -21.86 -11.22 39.53
N ASN A 408 -22.63 -11.46 40.58
CA ASN A 408 -22.21 -11.24 41.98
C ASN A 408 -21.57 -12.53 42.52
N ASN A 409 -20.34 -12.47 43.03
CA ASN A 409 -19.64 -13.62 43.60
C ASN A 409 -19.68 -13.58 45.14
N GLY A 410 -20.86 -13.78 45.71
CA GLY A 410 -21.08 -13.85 47.17
C GLY A 410 -21.59 -12.55 47.81
N SER A 411 -21.68 -12.53 49.14
CA SER A 411 -22.36 -11.45 49.90
C SER A 411 -21.61 -10.12 49.95
N ASN A 412 -20.26 -10.14 49.81
CA ASN A 412 -19.41 -8.95 49.90
C ASN A 412 -18.93 -8.42 48.53
N ASP A 413 -19.09 -9.19 47.45
CA ASP A 413 -18.71 -8.83 46.08
C ASP A 413 -19.95 -8.45 45.27
N THR A 414 -20.50 -7.27 45.59
CA THR A 414 -21.61 -6.70 44.83
C THR A 414 -21.09 -6.03 43.56
N LEU A 415 -21.85 -6.06 42.47
CA LEU A 415 -21.52 -5.39 41.21
C LEU A 415 -21.05 -3.93 41.40
N CYS A 416 -21.63 -3.19 42.34
CA CYS A 416 -21.26 -1.80 42.58
C CYS A 416 -19.86 -1.66 43.19
N ASN A 417 -19.37 -2.66 43.93
CA ASN A 417 -18.00 -2.68 44.47
C ASN A 417 -16.94 -2.85 43.37
N LYS A 418 -17.33 -3.40 42.21
CA LYS A 418 -16.47 -3.56 41.04
C LYS A 418 -16.17 -2.24 40.31
N LEU A 419 -16.91 -1.17 40.61
CA LEU A 419 -16.67 0.17 40.07
C LEU A 419 -15.64 0.88 40.94
N THR A 420 -14.40 1.01 40.46
CA THR A 420 -13.26 1.54 41.24
C THR A 420 -12.57 2.70 40.51
N HIS A 421 -11.98 3.63 41.25
CA HIS A 421 -11.35 4.83 40.66
C HIS A 421 -10.07 4.49 39.87
N ASP A 422 -9.25 3.57 40.39
CA ASP A 422 -7.93 3.25 39.84
C ASP A 422 -7.92 2.02 38.92
N ALA A 423 -9.09 1.51 38.53
CA ALA A 423 -9.18 0.32 37.69
C ALA A 423 -8.44 0.53 36.38
N LYS A 424 -7.57 -0.42 36.03
CA LYS A 424 -6.96 -0.50 34.70
C LYS A 424 -7.74 -1.50 33.85
N PRO A 425 -7.75 -1.37 32.51
CA PRO A 425 -8.39 -2.35 31.65
C PRO A 425 -7.97 -3.78 32.00
N GLU A 426 -6.68 -4.02 32.21
CA GLU A 426 -6.08 -5.33 32.51
C GLU A 426 -6.53 -5.95 33.85
N GLU A 427 -7.19 -5.18 34.72
CA GLU A 427 -7.71 -5.68 35.99
C GLU A 427 -9.10 -6.28 35.79
N ALA A 428 -9.14 -7.60 35.57
CA ALA A 428 -10.38 -8.35 35.40
C ALA A 428 -11.41 -8.03 36.50
N GLN A 429 -12.69 -7.99 36.11
CA GLN A 429 -13.83 -7.74 36.99
C GLN A 429 -13.85 -6.35 37.64
N LYS A 430 -13.10 -5.36 37.13
CA LYS A 430 -13.19 -3.97 37.60
C LYS A 430 -13.48 -2.98 36.48
N LEU A 431 -14.32 -1.99 36.76
CA LEU A 431 -14.61 -0.87 35.86
C LEU A 431 -14.09 0.44 36.44
N LYS A 432 -13.39 1.21 35.61
CA LYS A 432 -12.87 2.52 36.01
C LYS A 432 -13.98 3.57 36.14
N VAL A 433 -14.41 3.83 37.37
CA VAL A 433 -15.43 4.80 37.77
C VAL A 433 -15.09 5.37 39.15
N PRO A 434 -15.03 6.71 39.34
CA PRO A 434 -15.52 7.73 38.41
C PRO A 434 -14.48 8.33 37.47
N ILE A 435 -14.97 8.91 36.37
CA ILE A 435 -14.31 9.97 35.62
C ILE A 435 -15.01 11.26 36.06
N ASP A 436 -14.40 11.97 37.00
CA ASP A 436 -15.04 13.12 37.64
C ASP A 436 -15.25 14.29 36.67
N PRO A 437 -16.47 14.85 36.61
CA PRO A 437 -16.75 15.99 35.75
C PRO A 437 -16.21 17.29 36.35
N ASP A 438 -15.44 18.01 35.55
CA ASP A 438 -14.86 19.33 35.79
C ASP A 438 -15.42 20.34 34.77
N ASN A 439 -16.12 21.35 35.28
CA ASN A 439 -16.71 22.43 34.49
C ASN A 439 -15.69 23.54 34.13
N THR A 440 -14.52 23.56 34.77
CA THR A 440 -13.45 24.56 34.55
C THR A 440 -12.41 24.09 33.55
N ASN A 441 -12.17 22.78 33.46
CA ASN A 441 -11.20 22.19 32.55
C ASN A 441 -11.74 20.91 31.91
N GLY A 442 -12.30 21.06 30.70
CA GLY A 442 -12.85 19.94 29.92
C GLY A 442 -11.85 18.82 29.58
N ASN A 443 -10.54 19.01 29.76
CA ASN A 443 -9.56 17.93 29.60
C ASN A 443 -9.56 16.96 30.80
N ARG A 444 -10.05 17.38 31.98
CA ARG A 444 -10.20 16.47 33.13
C ARG A 444 -11.40 15.53 33.00
N ASN A 445 -12.35 15.89 32.12
CA ASN A 445 -13.50 15.06 31.75
C ASN A 445 -13.12 13.92 30.80
N LYS A 446 -11.88 13.94 30.30
CA LYS A 446 -11.37 12.95 29.36
C LYS A 446 -10.53 11.95 30.11
N GLU A 447 -10.68 10.69 29.75
CA GLU A 447 -9.63 9.75 30.09
C GLU A 447 -8.41 9.96 29.20
N LYS A 448 -7.24 10.04 29.85
CA LYS A 448 -5.94 10.09 29.19
C LYS A 448 -5.79 8.95 28.17
N GLY A 449 -5.58 9.32 26.90
CA GLY A 449 -5.36 8.37 25.81
C GLY A 449 -6.63 7.88 25.11
N THR A 450 -7.80 8.41 25.45
CA THR A 450 -9.08 8.07 24.80
C THR A 450 -9.79 9.33 24.29
N SER A 451 -10.76 9.16 23.39
CA SER A 451 -11.69 10.23 22.97
C SER A 451 -12.90 10.35 23.88
N MET A 452 -13.04 9.44 24.85
CA MET A 452 -14.12 9.42 25.83
C MET A 452 -14.15 10.70 26.64
N ASN A 453 -15.30 11.39 26.64
CA ASN A 453 -15.52 12.62 27.40
C ASN A 453 -16.78 12.47 28.27
N CYS A 454 -16.58 12.43 29.57
CA CYS A 454 -17.62 12.16 30.56
C CYS A 454 -17.85 13.43 31.41
N GLY A 455 -18.11 14.56 30.75
CA GLY A 455 -18.38 15.84 31.43
C GLY A 455 -19.79 15.96 32.02
N GLY A 456 -20.69 15.03 31.67
CA GLY A 456 -22.09 15.03 32.10
C GLY A 456 -22.91 16.21 31.57
N ILE A 457 -24.16 16.28 32.00
CA ILE A 457 -25.07 17.38 31.65
C ILE A 457 -24.43 18.73 32.06
N PRO A 458 -24.41 19.75 31.19
CA PRO A 458 -23.81 21.05 31.49
C PRO A 458 -24.49 21.77 32.66
N SER A 459 -23.70 22.54 33.39
CA SER A 459 -24.14 23.25 34.59
C SER A 459 -24.51 24.72 34.32
N ASN A 460 -24.01 25.29 33.22
CA ASN A 460 -24.27 26.67 32.82
C ASN A 460 -25.54 26.78 31.98
N GLU A 461 -26.29 27.87 32.20
CA GLU A 461 -27.55 28.08 31.51
C GLU A 461 -27.43 28.21 29.98
N THR A 462 -26.28 28.66 29.48
CA THR A 462 -26.07 28.83 28.04
C THR A 462 -25.79 27.51 27.32
N ASP A 463 -25.42 26.46 28.06
CA ASP A 463 -24.84 25.23 27.50
C ASP A 463 -25.79 24.02 27.49
N TYR A 464 -26.91 24.07 28.23
CA TYR A 464 -27.90 22.97 28.30
C TYR A 464 -28.97 23.03 27.19
N LYS A 465 -28.72 23.76 26.10
CA LYS A 465 -29.69 23.88 25.00
C LYS A 465 -29.78 22.58 24.20
N TRP A 466 -30.99 22.22 23.81
CA TRP A 466 -31.22 21.29 22.72
C TRP A 466 -30.63 21.89 21.44
N LYS A 467 -29.79 21.12 20.74
CA LYS A 467 -29.07 21.60 19.57
C LYS A 467 -29.51 20.89 18.32
N SER A 468 -29.46 21.58 17.20
CA SER A 468 -29.67 20.99 15.88
C SER A 468 -28.37 20.91 15.07
N LYS A 469 -28.44 20.25 13.92
CA LYS A 469 -27.36 20.28 12.94
C LYS A 469 -27.03 21.70 12.45
N ARG A 470 -28.04 22.58 12.31
CA ARG A 470 -27.90 23.95 11.78
C ARG A 470 -27.03 24.88 12.62
N GLU A 471 -26.71 24.50 13.85
CA GLU A 471 -25.79 25.23 14.72
C GLU A 471 -24.31 24.87 14.47
N ASN A 472 -24.02 24.15 13.38
CA ASN A 472 -22.70 23.68 12.95
C ASN A 472 -21.99 22.76 13.96
N VAL A 473 -22.73 22.14 14.89
CA VAL A 473 -22.18 21.24 15.93
C VAL A 473 -22.09 19.79 15.43
N TYR A 474 -22.99 19.40 14.54
CA TYR A 474 -23.16 18.02 14.05
C TYR A 474 -23.08 17.90 12.52
N ASP A 475 -22.44 18.85 11.84
CA ASP A 475 -22.31 18.85 10.37
C ASP A 475 -21.62 17.61 9.81
N TRP A 476 -20.78 16.98 10.63
CA TRP A 476 -20.05 15.76 10.30
C TRP A 476 -20.94 14.50 10.25
N VAL A 477 -22.17 14.56 10.79
CA VAL A 477 -23.13 13.44 10.76
C VAL A 477 -24.01 13.58 9.52
N ASN A 478 -23.84 12.69 8.55
CA ASN A 478 -24.51 12.83 7.26
C ASN A 478 -26.00 12.47 7.35
N LYS A 479 -26.33 11.43 8.11
CA LYS A 479 -27.71 10.90 8.21
C LYS A 479 -28.64 11.70 9.13
N LEU A 480 -28.10 12.62 9.93
CA LEU A 480 -28.87 13.44 10.85
C LEU A 480 -29.68 14.50 10.08
N ASP A 481 -31.01 14.44 10.22
CA ASP A 481 -31.94 15.47 9.71
C ASP A 481 -31.76 16.78 10.50
N ASP A 482 -31.79 17.91 9.79
CA ASP A 482 -31.47 19.22 10.35
C ASP A 482 -32.54 19.78 11.29
N LYS A 483 -33.74 19.18 11.30
CA LYS A 483 -34.85 19.54 12.18
C LYS A 483 -34.84 18.77 13.51
N ILE A 484 -34.07 17.69 13.60
CA ILE A 484 -33.97 16.91 14.83
C ILE A 484 -33.18 17.70 15.88
N GLN A 485 -33.75 17.78 17.09
CA GLN A 485 -33.12 18.41 18.24
C GLN A 485 -32.46 17.34 19.12
N ILE A 486 -31.16 17.48 19.38
CA ILE A 486 -30.37 16.53 20.17
C ILE A 486 -30.48 16.91 21.66
N PRO A 487 -30.87 15.97 22.53
CA PRO A 487 -30.96 16.21 23.97
C PRO A 487 -29.61 16.59 24.58
N PRO A 488 -29.53 17.59 25.48
CA PRO A 488 -28.29 18.01 26.16
C PRO A 488 -27.54 16.84 26.81
N ARG A 489 -28.29 15.86 27.33
CA ARG A 489 -27.77 14.60 27.87
C ARG A 489 -27.06 13.77 26.80
N ARG A 490 -27.70 13.50 25.65
CA ARG A 490 -27.08 12.77 24.52
C ARG A 490 -25.85 13.48 23.97
N GLN A 491 -25.85 14.81 23.92
CA GLN A 491 -24.69 15.61 23.49
C GLN A 491 -23.45 15.39 24.36
N LYS A 492 -23.64 14.94 25.61
CA LYS A 492 -22.58 14.72 26.61
C LYS A 492 -22.54 13.27 27.11
N LEU A 493 -23.15 12.34 26.38
CA LEU A 493 -23.15 10.92 26.69
C LEU A 493 -21.71 10.41 26.81
N CYS A 494 -21.40 9.73 27.90
CA CYS A 494 -20.06 9.19 28.13
C CYS A 494 -19.85 7.87 27.36
N TYR A 495 -19.23 7.92 26.19
CA TYR A 495 -18.86 6.71 25.45
C TYR A 495 -17.62 6.93 24.56
N ASP A 496 -16.86 5.86 24.36
CA ASP A 496 -15.82 5.76 23.33
C ASP A 496 -15.64 4.29 22.96
N ILE A 497 -16.30 3.88 21.88
CA ILE A 497 -16.22 2.52 21.35
C ILE A 497 -15.15 2.43 20.24
N ASN A 498 -14.67 3.58 19.75
CA ASN A 498 -13.73 3.65 18.65
C ASN A 498 -12.47 2.82 18.95
N GLY A 499 -11.99 2.16 17.91
CA GLY A 499 -10.81 1.30 17.97
C GLY A 499 -11.01 -0.02 18.71
N SER A 500 -12.23 -0.37 19.15
CA SER A 500 -12.53 -1.72 19.65
C SER A 500 -12.38 -2.74 18.53
N ASN A 501 -11.74 -3.88 18.82
CA ASN A 501 -11.55 -4.97 17.85
C ASN A 501 -11.93 -6.36 18.38
N THR A 502 -12.33 -6.49 19.65
CA THR A 502 -12.73 -7.76 20.27
C THR A 502 -14.05 -7.62 21.00
N GLN A 503 -14.74 -8.75 21.23
CA GLN A 503 -16.02 -8.76 21.92
C GLN A 503 -15.90 -8.23 23.36
N ASP A 504 -14.88 -8.68 24.10
CA ASP A 504 -14.67 -8.26 25.49
C ASP A 504 -14.24 -6.79 25.62
N GLU A 505 -13.45 -6.28 24.68
CA GLU A 505 -13.09 -4.85 24.67
C GLU A 505 -14.34 -4.00 24.42
N LEU A 506 -15.21 -4.42 23.50
CA LEU A 506 -16.48 -3.75 23.23
C LEU A 506 -17.39 -3.75 24.46
N LYS A 507 -17.55 -4.91 25.12
CA LYS A 507 -18.31 -5.06 26.38
C LYS A 507 -17.75 -4.12 27.46
N TYR A 508 -16.44 -4.15 27.69
CA TYR A 508 -15.77 -3.32 28.67
C TYR A 508 -15.99 -1.82 28.42
N LYS A 509 -15.75 -1.35 27.19
CA LYS A 509 -15.95 0.06 26.81
C LYS A 509 -17.39 0.50 26.99
N LEU A 510 -18.36 -0.34 26.60
CA LEU A 510 -19.79 -0.09 26.76
C LEU A 510 -20.17 0.06 28.24
N PHE A 511 -19.86 -0.94 29.07
CA PHE A 511 -20.23 -0.93 30.49
C PHE A 511 -19.58 0.22 31.24
N ARG A 512 -18.32 0.49 30.93
CA ARG A 512 -17.58 1.59 31.53
C ARG A 512 -18.17 2.96 31.17
N GLY A 513 -18.49 3.18 29.90
CA GLY A 513 -19.14 4.40 29.45
C GLY A 513 -20.47 4.60 30.18
N ALA A 514 -21.32 3.57 30.16
CA ALA A 514 -22.64 3.61 30.79
C ALA A 514 -22.58 3.88 32.31
N ALA A 515 -21.65 3.24 33.03
CA ALA A 515 -21.47 3.47 34.46
C ALA A 515 -21.02 4.90 34.80
N ASN A 516 -20.10 5.47 34.02
CA ASN A 516 -19.64 6.85 34.21
C ASN A 516 -20.70 7.88 33.78
N ASP A 517 -21.48 7.60 32.74
CA ASP A 517 -22.62 8.44 32.35
C ASP A 517 -23.62 8.58 33.50
N ALA A 518 -24.00 7.45 34.10
CA ALA A 518 -24.92 7.45 35.22
C ALA A 518 -24.33 8.07 36.50
N TYR A 519 -23.03 7.86 36.76
CA TYR A 519 -22.30 8.57 37.83
C TYR A 519 -22.43 10.09 37.68
N ASN A 520 -22.23 10.59 36.46
CA ASN A 520 -22.32 12.01 36.15
C ASN A 520 -23.73 12.58 36.35
N ILE A 521 -24.76 11.82 35.99
CA ILE A 521 -26.16 12.19 36.26
C ILE A 521 -26.39 12.36 37.77
N GLY A 522 -25.81 11.48 38.60
CA GLY A 522 -25.91 11.57 40.07
C GLY A 522 -25.12 12.73 40.65
N ILE A 523 -23.82 12.83 40.35
CA ILE A 523 -22.95 13.83 41.00
C ILE A 523 -23.33 15.27 40.63
N LYS A 524 -23.76 15.51 39.39
CA LYS A 524 -24.10 16.85 38.88
C LYS A 524 -25.57 17.23 39.07
N TYR A 525 -26.40 16.36 39.66
CA TYR A 525 -27.85 16.60 39.77
C TYR A 525 -28.19 17.99 40.28
N ASN A 526 -27.54 18.43 41.37
CA ASN A 526 -27.81 19.74 41.96
C ASN A 526 -27.39 20.92 41.09
N GLU A 527 -26.51 20.70 40.12
CA GLU A 527 -26.04 21.71 39.18
C GLU A 527 -27.04 21.89 38.03
N TYR A 528 -27.60 20.81 37.49
CA TYR A 528 -28.48 20.89 36.31
C TYR A 528 -29.98 20.86 36.63
N LYS A 529 -30.43 20.38 37.80
CA LYS A 529 -31.86 20.14 38.12
C LYS A 529 -32.80 21.35 37.95
N ASN A 530 -32.24 22.55 37.94
CA ASN A 530 -32.98 23.79 37.78
C ASN A 530 -33.15 24.22 36.31
N HIS A 531 -32.43 23.58 35.40
CA HIS A 531 -32.31 23.94 33.99
C HIS A 531 -32.74 22.77 33.09
N TYR A 532 -32.49 21.53 33.53
CA TYR A 532 -32.93 20.31 32.88
C TYR A 532 -33.91 19.58 33.79
N GLY A 533 -35.17 19.51 33.35
CA GLY A 533 -36.32 19.08 34.15
C GLY A 533 -36.53 17.58 34.23
N VAL A 534 -35.78 16.81 33.46
CA VAL A 534 -35.88 15.35 33.45
C VAL A 534 -35.22 14.80 34.72
N LYS A 535 -36.00 14.01 35.47
CA LYS A 535 -35.54 13.42 36.73
C LYS A 535 -34.52 12.28 36.50
N PRO A 536 -33.66 11.96 37.48
CA PRO A 536 -32.55 11.04 37.27
C PRO A 536 -32.92 9.65 36.74
N CYS A 537 -34.02 9.04 37.19
CA CYS A 537 -34.44 7.74 36.69
C CYS A 537 -34.77 7.78 35.19
N ARG A 538 -35.49 8.82 34.75
CA ARG A 538 -35.81 9.02 33.32
C ARG A 538 -34.57 9.33 32.51
N ALA A 539 -33.66 10.16 33.04
CA ALA A 539 -32.37 10.44 32.39
C ALA A 539 -31.55 9.15 32.17
N LEU A 540 -31.49 8.25 33.16
CA LEU A 540 -30.84 6.94 33.02
C LEU A 540 -31.51 6.09 31.92
N GLN A 541 -32.85 6.05 31.88
CA GLN A 541 -33.59 5.31 30.86
C GLN A 541 -33.33 5.84 29.44
N TYR A 542 -33.24 7.16 29.27
CA TYR A 542 -32.92 7.76 27.98
C TYR A 542 -31.46 7.49 27.55
N SER A 543 -30.50 7.59 28.47
CA SER A 543 -29.10 7.20 28.18
C SER A 543 -28.98 5.72 27.83
N PHE A 544 -29.70 4.85 28.53
CA PHE A 544 -29.73 3.43 28.22
C PHE A 544 -30.23 3.14 26.79
N ASN A 545 -31.30 3.83 26.37
CA ASN A 545 -31.80 3.74 25.00
C ASN A 545 -30.79 4.28 23.99
N ASP A 546 -30.04 5.34 24.29
CA ASP A 546 -29.00 5.82 23.40
C ASP A 546 -27.86 4.80 23.22
N TYR A 547 -27.40 4.15 24.30
CA TYR A 547 -26.44 3.06 24.20
C TYR A 547 -26.97 1.90 23.34
N LYS A 548 -28.24 1.53 23.51
CA LYS A 548 -28.91 0.55 22.63
C LYS A 548 -28.77 0.94 21.18
N HIS A 549 -29.17 2.16 20.83
CA HIS A 549 -29.17 2.65 19.45
C HIS A 549 -27.77 2.71 18.85
N ILE A 550 -26.74 3.06 19.64
CA ILE A 550 -25.33 3.03 19.21
C ILE A 550 -24.93 1.59 18.87
N ILE A 551 -25.17 0.65 19.80
CA ILE A 551 -24.77 -0.76 19.63
C ILE A 551 -25.49 -1.42 18.44
N ILE A 552 -26.81 -1.22 18.30
CA ILE A 552 -27.58 -1.82 17.21
C ILE A 552 -27.45 -1.09 15.86
N GLY A 553 -26.65 -0.01 15.79
CA GLY A 553 -26.35 0.71 14.56
C GLY A 553 -27.48 1.62 14.05
N THR A 554 -28.34 2.11 14.95
CA THR A 554 -29.49 2.98 14.61
C THR A 554 -29.42 4.38 15.25
N ASP A 555 -28.37 4.68 16.03
CA ASP A 555 -28.18 6.00 16.65
C ASP A 555 -28.00 7.10 15.59
N ASN A 556 -28.75 8.19 15.71
CA ASN A 556 -28.80 9.28 14.75
C ASN A 556 -27.49 10.08 14.63
N LEU A 557 -26.53 9.93 15.55
CA LEU A 557 -25.23 10.61 15.55
C LEU A 557 -24.06 9.73 15.09
N GLU A 558 -24.30 8.45 14.77
CA GLU A 558 -23.26 7.53 14.28
C GLU A 558 -23.43 7.20 12.79
N ASP A 559 -22.52 7.69 11.95
CA ASP A 559 -22.50 7.38 10.51
C ASP A 559 -22.16 5.89 10.26
N GLN A 560 -22.84 5.28 9.28
CA GLN A 560 -22.53 3.91 8.85
C GLN A 560 -21.13 3.83 8.22
N GLY A 561 -20.40 2.75 8.50
CA GLY A 561 -19.10 2.46 7.90
C GLY A 561 -17.96 3.37 8.39
N LYS A 562 -18.13 4.06 9.53
CA LYS A 562 -17.13 4.98 10.10
C LYS A 562 -16.99 4.78 11.60
N GLY A 563 -15.82 5.15 12.14
CA GLY A 563 -15.58 5.27 13.59
C GLY A 563 -16.17 4.12 14.42
N THR A 564 -17.18 4.45 15.22
CA THR A 564 -17.79 3.53 16.18
C THR A 564 -18.52 2.38 15.48
N ASP A 565 -19.17 2.65 14.34
CA ASP A 565 -19.88 1.62 13.58
C ASP A 565 -18.92 0.55 13.06
N ASN A 566 -17.77 0.94 12.51
CA ASN A 566 -16.73 0.01 12.06
C ASN A 566 -16.13 -0.81 13.20
N SER A 567 -15.91 -0.19 14.36
CA SER A 567 -15.39 -0.89 15.54
C SER A 567 -16.38 -1.92 16.06
N ILE A 568 -17.67 -1.60 16.12
CA ILE A 568 -18.70 -2.58 16.53
C ILE A 568 -18.77 -3.74 15.51
N GLN A 569 -18.80 -3.42 14.21
CA GLN A 569 -18.82 -4.45 13.16
C GLN A 569 -17.61 -5.38 13.25
N THR A 570 -16.42 -4.81 13.51
CA THR A 570 -15.18 -5.57 13.65
C THR A 570 -15.22 -6.48 14.87
N SER A 571 -15.56 -5.93 16.05
CA SER A 571 -15.64 -6.67 17.31
C SER A 571 -16.70 -7.77 17.29
N LEU A 572 -17.77 -7.61 16.52
CA LEU A 572 -18.87 -8.59 16.45
C LEU A 572 -18.82 -9.51 15.23
N GLN A 573 -17.80 -9.42 14.37
CA GLN A 573 -17.78 -10.15 13.11
C GLN A 573 -17.94 -11.67 13.27
N ASN A 574 -17.43 -12.26 14.34
CA ASN A 574 -17.54 -13.69 14.66
C ASN A 574 -18.48 -13.98 15.85
N TYR A 575 -19.36 -13.03 16.17
CA TYR A 575 -20.31 -13.19 17.26
C TYR A 575 -21.37 -14.25 16.89
N ASN A 576 -21.51 -15.27 17.74
CA ASN A 576 -22.47 -16.36 17.55
C ASN A 576 -23.86 -15.90 17.96
N THR A 577 -24.85 -16.11 17.10
CA THR A 577 -26.27 -15.87 17.45
C THR A 577 -26.92 -17.17 17.92
N SER A 578 -28.10 -17.08 18.54
CA SER A 578 -28.91 -18.24 18.94
C SER A 578 -29.34 -19.14 17.77
N LYS A 579 -29.25 -18.65 16.51
CA LYS A 579 -29.48 -19.44 15.29
C LYS A 579 -28.17 -19.99 14.66
N GLY A 580 -27.03 -19.86 15.36
CA GLY A 580 -25.69 -20.18 14.85
C GLY A 580 -24.93 -18.95 14.35
N ASN A 581 -23.86 -19.17 13.58
CA ASN A 581 -23.10 -18.11 12.92
C ASN A 581 -23.97 -17.44 11.84
N SER A 582 -24.62 -16.33 12.17
CA SER A 582 -25.29 -15.48 11.17
C SER A 582 -24.24 -14.69 10.39
N ASN A 583 -24.46 -14.44 9.10
CA ASN A 583 -23.63 -13.50 8.34
C ASN A 583 -24.20 -12.07 8.39
N ASP A 584 -25.37 -11.86 9.01
CA ASP A 584 -26.01 -10.56 9.14
C ASP A 584 -25.47 -9.81 10.37
N ASP A 585 -24.80 -8.68 10.13
CA ASP A 585 -24.29 -7.77 11.16
C ASP A 585 -25.41 -7.24 12.08
N LYS A 586 -26.60 -6.99 11.51
CA LYS A 586 -27.74 -6.47 12.27
C LYS A 586 -28.26 -7.49 13.27
N GLU A 587 -28.25 -8.77 12.93
CA GLU A 587 -28.63 -9.84 13.85
C GLU A 587 -27.60 -10.00 14.97
N LYS A 588 -26.30 -9.93 14.66
CA LYS A 588 -25.20 -10.02 15.64
C LYS A 588 -25.27 -8.91 16.67
N ARG A 589 -25.42 -7.66 16.24
CA ARG A 589 -25.54 -6.50 17.12
C ARG A 589 -26.75 -6.58 18.05
N LYS A 590 -27.89 -7.03 17.52
CA LYS A 590 -29.10 -7.26 18.32
C LYS A 590 -28.87 -8.34 19.37
N ALA A 591 -28.31 -9.48 18.97
CA ALA A 591 -28.03 -10.58 19.91
C ALA A 591 -27.04 -10.13 21.01
N PHE A 592 -25.98 -9.39 20.64
CA PHE A 592 -25.04 -8.80 21.60
C PHE A 592 -25.73 -7.84 22.57
N TRP A 593 -26.59 -6.94 22.08
CA TRP A 593 -27.35 -6.05 22.95
C TRP A 593 -28.24 -6.83 23.91
N GLU A 594 -29.03 -7.79 23.41
CA GLU A 594 -29.95 -8.59 24.22
C GLU A 594 -29.24 -9.39 25.32
N GLU A 595 -28.06 -9.97 25.03
CA GLU A 595 -27.24 -10.69 26.03
C GLU A 595 -26.71 -9.76 27.13
N ASN A 596 -26.44 -8.48 26.82
CA ASN A 596 -25.69 -7.59 27.70
C ASN A 596 -26.54 -6.46 28.33
N LYS A 597 -27.77 -6.22 27.86
CA LYS A 597 -28.59 -5.07 28.26
C LYS A 597 -28.89 -5.00 29.76
N GLU A 598 -29.10 -6.15 30.42
CA GLU A 598 -29.30 -6.16 31.88
C GLU A 598 -28.05 -5.70 32.64
N CYS A 599 -26.87 -6.14 32.17
CA CYS A 599 -25.59 -5.74 32.74
C CYS A 599 -25.36 -4.23 32.58
N VAL A 600 -25.64 -3.68 31.38
CA VAL A 600 -25.61 -2.22 31.11
C VAL A 600 -26.47 -1.47 32.12
N TRP A 601 -27.72 -1.88 32.32
CA TRP A 601 -28.63 -1.22 33.26
C TRP A 601 -28.10 -1.28 34.70
N ASN A 602 -27.64 -2.45 35.14
CA ASN A 602 -27.17 -2.64 36.51
C ASN A 602 -25.92 -1.80 36.82
N VAL A 603 -24.97 -1.69 35.88
CA VAL A 603 -23.79 -0.82 36.09
C VAL A 603 -24.15 0.67 36.06
N MET A 604 -25.17 1.07 35.29
CA MET A 604 -25.71 2.44 35.34
C MET A 604 -26.31 2.76 36.71
N VAL A 605 -27.14 1.87 37.26
CA VAL A 605 -27.72 2.05 38.61
C VAL A 605 -26.62 2.16 39.68
N CYS A 606 -25.59 1.31 39.61
CA CYS A 606 -24.43 1.41 40.51
C CYS A 606 -23.68 2.74 40.36
N GLY A 607 -23.42 3.16 39.11
CA GLY A 607 -22.77 4.44 38.81
C GLY A 607 -23.52 5.61 39.42
N TYR A 608 -24.84 5.69 39.19
CA TYR A 608 -25.69 6.74 39.76
C TYR A 608 -25.61 6.78 41.29
N ASN A 609 -25.77 5.65 41.96
CA ASN A 609 -25.73 5.60 43.42
C ASN A 609 -24.38 6.09 43.96
N LYS A 610 -23.27 5.70 43.32
CA LYS A 610 -21.94 6.19 43.69
C LYS A 610 -21.81 7.71 43.52
N GLY A 611 -22.34 8.26 42.41
CA GLY A 611 -22.35 9.71 42.17
C GLY A 611 -23.23 10.48 43.16
N LYS A 612 -24.41 9.94 43.45
CA LYS A 612 -25.35 10.45 44.47
C LYS A 612 -24.70 10.51 45.85
N ASP A 613 -24.03 9.43 46.26
CA ASP A 613 -23.39 9.35 47.58
C ASP A 613 -22.24 10.35 47.71
N VAL A 614 -21.42 10.49 46.66
CA VAL A 614 -20.34 11.49 46.59
C VAL A 614 -20.89 12.92 46.65
N ALA A 615 -21.97 13.23 45.93
CA ALA A 615 -22.61 14.54 45.97
C ALA A 615 -23.22 14.83 47.35
N ASN A 616 -23.90 13.85 47.95
CA ASN A 616 -24.55 14.00 49.24
C ASN A 616 -23.55 14.16 50.38
N ALA A 617 -22.38 13.53 50.31
CA ALA A 617 -21.30 13.72 51.28
C ALA A 617 -20.75 15.16 51.30
N LYS A 618 -20.92 15.92 50.22
CA LYS A 618 -20.41 17.30 50.07
C LYS A 618 -21.45 18.39 50.43
N GLN A 619 -22.69 18.05 50.82
CA GLN A 619 -23.80 19.03 50.88
C GLN A 619 -24.64 18.99 52.17
N SER A 620 -25.36 20.08 52.45
CA SER A 620 -26.32 20.18 53.55
C SER A 620 -27.63 19.42 53.25
N ASN A 621 -28.40 19.07 54.28
CA ASN A 621 -29.65 18.28 54.16
C ASN A 621 -30.65 18.81 53.12
N SER A 622 -30.67 20.12 52.84
CA SER A 622 -31.57 20.79 51.89
C SER A 622 -31.22 20.60 50.41
N LYS A 623 -30.05 20.05 50.08
CA LYS A 623 -29.58 19.86 48.69
C LYS A 623 -29.29 18.39 48.35
N LYS A 624 -29.88 17.42 49.05
CA LYS A 624 -29.64 16.01 48.76
C LYS A 624 -30.12 15.62 47.35
N VAL A 625 -29.28 14.85 46.66
CA VAL A 625 -29.59 14.17 45.40
C VAL A 625 -30.61 13.06 45.68
N PRO A 626 -31.70 12.97 44.91
CA PRO A 626 -32.82 12.08 45.21
C PRO A 626 -32.47 10.61 44.98
N ASP A 627 -33.12 9.73 45.73
CA ASP A 627 -33.14 8.31 45.40
C ASP A 627 -33.96 8.05 44.13
N LEU A 628 -33.44 7.17 43.26
CA LEU A 628 -34.08 6.84 41.98
C LEU A 628 -35.54 6.40 42.16
N ASN A 629 -35.78 5.56 43.17
CA ASN A 629 -37.05 4.87 43.42
C ASN A 629 -38.15 5.77 44.02
N THR A 630 -37.79 6.85 44.72
CA THR A 630 -38.77 7.67 45.44
C THR A 630 -39.01 9.00 44.71
N GLN A 631 -38.02 9.87 44.72
CA GLN A 631 -38.10 11.25 44.23
C GLN A 631 -37.46 11.42 42.84
N GLY A 632 -36.69 10.42 42.39
CA GLY A 632 -35.93 10.41 41.14
C GLY A 632 -36.74 10.17 39.87
N GLY A 633 -38.08 10.15 39.92
CA GLY A 633 -38.94 9.99 38.74
C GLY A 633 -39.27 8.55 38.36
N ALA A 634 -39.16 7.61 39.32
CA ALA A 634 -39.62 6.24 39.14
C ALA A 634 -41.15 6.16 38.95
N THR A 635 -41.57 5.19 38.13
CA THR A 635 -42.99 4.81 38.02
C THR A 635 -43.30 3.74 39.06
N ASN A 636 -44.37 3.92 39.85
CA ASN A 636 -44.78 2.99 40.92
C ASN A 636 -43.67 2.72 41.96
N GLY A 637 -42.83 3.71 42.25
CA GLY A 637 -41.82 3.60 43.30
C GLY A 637 -40.58 2.77 42.95
N ILE A 638 -40.41 2.35 41.68
CA ILE A 638 -39.25 1.56 41.24
C ILE A 638 -38.69 2.11 39.93
N CYS A 639 -37.39 2.44 39.91
CA CYS A 639 -36.68 2.81 38.70
C CYS A 639 -36.27 1.54 37.95
N LYS A 640 -37.07 1.15 36.96
CA LYS A 640 -36.86 -0.07 36.16
C LYS A 640 -36.11 0.24 34.87
N MET A 641 -35.39 -0.77 34.37
CA MET A 641 -34.86 -0.77 33.01
C MET A 641 -36.00 -0.44 32.03
N PRO A 642 -35.78 0.45 31.05
CA PRO A 642 -36.84 0.77 30.11
C PRO A 642 -37.19 -0.46 29.27
N ASN A 643 -38.48 -0.66 29.03
CA ASN A 643 -38.96 -1.73 28.15
C ASN A 643 -38.65 -1.37 26.68
N ASP A 644 -38.53 -2.38 25.83
CA ASP A 644 -38.24 -2.23 24.40
C ASP A 644 -39.41 -1.65 23.57
N THR A 645 -40.43 -1.07 24.20
CA THR A 645 -41.65 -0.58 23.56
C THR A 645 -41.45 0.68 22.70
N ASN A 646 -40.39 1.45 22.94
CA ASN A 646 -40.02 2.60 22.11
C ASN A 646 -38.77 2.24 21.30
N THR A 647 -38.98 1.71 20.09
CA THR A 647 -37.90 1.19 19.22
C THR A 647 -37.23 2.26 18.38
N ASP A 648 -37.72 3.49 18.42
CA ASP A 648 -37.23 4.62 17.64
C ASP A 648 -36.56 5.67 18.54
N GLN A 649 -35.32 6.05 18.19
CA GLN A 649 -34.52 6.98 19.00
C GLN A 649 -35.11 8.40 19.00
N PHE A 650 -35.64 8.84 17.86
CA PHE A 650 -36.23 10.18 17.75
C PHE A 650 -37.45 10.29 18.65
N LEU A 651 -38.31 9.26 18.71
CA LEU A 651 -39.43 9.25 19.65
C LEU A 651 -38.98 9.27 21.11
N SER A 652 -37.87 8.61 21.44
CA SER A 652 -37.26 8.68 22.78
C SER A 652 -36.79 10.10 23.10
N TRP A 653 -36.10 10.79 22.18
CA TRP A 653 -35.67 12.18 22.36
C TRP A 653 -36.84 13.16 22.41
N MET A 654 -37.90 12.93 21.63
CA MET A 654 -39.11 13.75 21.66
C MET A 654 -39.84 13.65 23.01
N GLN A 655 -39.88 12.46 23.61
CA GLN A 655 -40.44 12.27 24.94
C GLN A 655 -39.58 12.97 26.02
N GLU A 656 -38.25 12.87 25.92
CA GLU A 656 -37.33 13.59 26.80
C GLU A 656 -37.52 15.11 26.70
N TRP A 657 -37.67 15.63 25.48
CA TRP A 657 -37.95 17.05 25.24
C TRP A 657 -39.27 17.49 25.87
N TYR A 658 -40.32 16.68 25.72
CA TYR A 658 -41.63 16.99 26.28
C TYR A 658 -41.60 17.05 27.81
N GLU A 659 -40.90 16.10 28.45
CA GLU A 659 -40.71 16.08 29.90
C GLU A 659 -39.92 17.30 30.40
N ASP A 660 -38.81 17.61 29.73
CA ASP A 660 -37.97 18.77 30.04
C ASP A 660 -38.74 20.09 29.88
N TYR A 661 -39.46 20.24 28.76
CA TYR A 661 -40.29 21.40 28.46
C TYR A 661 -41.41 21.60 29.49
N CYS A 662 -42.19 20.56 29.79
CA CYS A 662 -43.31 20.65 30.72
C CYS A 662 -42.85 21.06 32.13
N TYR A 663 -41.76 20.47 32.61
CA TYR A 663 -41.20 20.83 33.92
C TYR A 663 -40.76 22.30 33.95
N ASN A 664 -39.95 22.72 32.98
CA ASN A 664 -39.41 24.08 32.95
C ASN A 664 -40.51 25.12 32.73
N LYS A 665 -41.50 24.84 31.87
CA LYS A 665 -42.68 25.69 31.67
C LYS A 665 -43.45 25.87 32.97
N GLN A 666 -43.73 24.79 33.70
CA GLN A 666 -44.48 24.86 34.96
C GLN A 666 -43.72 25.69 36.00
N LYS A 667 -42.42 25.42 36.16
CA LYS A 667 -41.55 26.18 37.07
C LYS A 667 -41.55 27.68 36.75
N LEU A 668 -41.32 28.05 35.48
CA LEU A 668 -41.29 29.45 35.06
C LEU A 668 -42.67 30.11 35.18
N TYR A 669 -43.74 29.36 34.89
CA TYR A 669 -45.11 29.83 35.08
C TYR A 669 -45.41 30.14 36.56
N ASP A 670 -45.01 29.25 37.49
CA ASP A 670 -45.20 29.47 38.92
C ASP A 670 -44.39 30.68 39.43
N GLU A 671 -43.20 30.91 38.87
CA GLU A 671 -42.41 32.11 39.14
C GLU A 671 -43.09 33.39 38.64
N VAL A 672 -43.62 33.38 37.42
CA VAL A 672 -44.39 34.51 36.87
C VAL A 672 -45.64 34.76 37.71
N LYS A 673 -46.40 33.71 38.00
CA LYS A 673 -47.63 33.79 38.79
C LYS A 673 -47.36 34.40 40.17
N SER A 674 -46.36 33.88 40.89
CA SER A 674 -46.03 34.38 42.23
C SER A 674 -45.49 35.81 42.25
N LYS A 675 -44.72 36.22 41.23
CA LYS A 675 -44.15 37.58 41.15
C LYS A 675 -45.12 38.63 40.58
N CYS A 676 -46.10 38.21 39.80
CA CYS A 676 -47.05 39.09 39.12
C CYS A 676 -48.47 39.01 39.69
N GLU A 677 -48.74 38.20 40.72
CA GLU A 677 -50.02 38.20 41.44
C GLU A 677 -50.24 39.56 42.13
N THR A 678 -51.10 40.40 41.55
CA THR A 678 -51.53 41.67 42.13
C THR A 678 -52.80 41.50 42.94
N THR A 679 -52.83 42.01 44.18
CA THR A 679 -54.03 42.03 45.03
C THR A 679 -54.91 43.27 44.83
N THR A 680 -54.51 44.24 44.00
CA THR A 680 -55.28 45.49 43.76
C THR A 680 -55.07 46.01 42.33
N ASN A 681 -56.16 46.54 41.73
CA ASN A 681 -56.30 47.01 40.33
C ASN A 681 -55.47 48.26 39.96
N ASP A 682 -54.27 48.48 40.50
CA ASP A 682 -53.49 49.71 40.26
C ASP A 682 -52.18 49.43 39.49
N PHE A 683 -52.31 48.93 38.26
CA PHE A 683 -51.18 48.85 37.32
C PHE A 683 -50.93 50.24 36.68
N LYS A 684 -50.29 51.15 37.41
CA LYS A 684 -49.88 52.46 36.87
C LYS A 684 -48.70 52.32 35.91
N TRP A 685 -48.97 52.35 34.61
CA TRP A 685 -47.97 52.57 33.57
C TRP A 685 -47.28 53.94 33.78
N ARG A 686 -46.01 53.95 34.21
CA ARG A 686 -45.15 55.12 34.04
C ARG A 686 -44.61 55.11 32.62
N GLN A 687 -45.18 55.94 31.74
CA GLN A 687 -44.47 56.38 30.53
C GLN A 687 -43.24 57.19 30.97
N LYS A 688 -42.08 56.85 30.41
CA LYS A 688 -40.89 57.69 30.40
C LYS A 688 -40.40 57.81 28.97
#